data_AF-A0A354PC29-F1
#
_entry.id   AF-A0A354PC29-F1
#
_cell.length_a   1.000
_cell.length_b   1.000
_cell.length_c   1.000
_cell.angle_alpha   90.00
_cell.angle_beta   90.00
_cell.angle_gamma   90.00
#
_symmetry.space_group_name_H-M   'P 1'
#
loop_
_entity.id
_entity.type
_entity.pdbx_description
1 polymer ?
#
loop_
_entity_poly.entity_id
_entity_poly.type
_entity_poly.pdbx_seq_one_letter_code
_entity_poly.pdbx_strand_id
1 'polypeptide(L)'
;FAERKATMLVPELLTAIEHETDSTVFYAGWQTLRSLSSVKELRELLSDPRVAVQRAALLGLLETHSATQEEVRALAAKDGDAEVRKVAELWLSKSGINKPRIEGRSLQDASAPAAAEAPSATGIATVRNMKVTSSVSYKVVPGGFKRNTPVYVDRGYRLTIVPTELEGADLIQTANEDDNSRGLQWLSAEALLPVRVWVGIDARQKQAPRWLLKNFQKEPFTAAIDEGASFVFYSRTFDAGLIDLGGNTDDGRGGGKGNYIVAITPLPLAKLQAKTTVDAALEMLGRGDRDRGELLFRHALGASCAKCHSIDRSANGFGPNLSSIGQRSNTRHIVQSIVDPSAVITEGFNQLTVVTDDGQVYSGVLLEESGLTLSLGQTNGERVDIPKNSIEERKKSTVSAMPDMSDFLTPQNVADLTAFLLSMQALPAGVGTNTMTPSISAPQHRSFSVQEQKGRLSISLDGQAIVDFVFQDEIILRPYFANARLANGVQVTRNHPPIAGEDAVDHDTMHPGIWLGFGDISGQDFWRNKATMEHVRFVTPPTFKNGLLQFSTECRLKSSSNQPLCLLTNEITLSARPSGWMLSWTAKFQADQNSIAFGDQEEMGFGARVATPFIEKNGGVIRSSTGKKTAKETWGQPAKWCNYAGTGVDCGGILLMASEKNFRESWWHNRDYGVFVANPFGREAMKQGPKSLVEIAKGQTLQLRFGALIHDGKDIDLAGEYKIFLESK
;
A
#
# COMPACT_ATOMS: atom_id res chain seq x y z
N PHE A 1 -22.37 -3.10 43.32
CA PHE A 1 -21.50 -4.06 44.04
C PHE A 1 -20.14 -4.28 43.36
N ALA A 2 -20.05 -4.30 42.02
CA ALA A 2 -18.76 -4.42 41.30
C ALA A 2 -17.87 -3.16 41.38
N GLU A 3 -18.42 -1.96 41.16
CA GLU A 3 -17.66 -0.69 41.25
C GLU A 3 -17.07 -0.44 42.64
N ARG A 4 -17.83 -0.71 43.72
CA ARG A 4 -17.34 -0.59 45.10
C ARG A 4 -16.17 -1.53 45.41
N LYS A 5 -16.08 -2.70 44.77
CA LYS A 5 -14.95 -3.63 44.92
C LYS A 5 -13.71 -3.15 44.15
N ALA A 6 -13.90 -2.46 43.02
CA ALA A 6 -12.81 -1.96 42.19
C ALA A 6 -12.12 -0.73 42.81
N THR A 7 -12.86 0.17 43.46
CA THR A 7 -12.28 1.29 44.21
C THR A 7 -11.42 0.85 45.41
N MET A 8 -11.64 -0.35 45.95
CA MET A 8 -10.79 -0.90 47.02
C MET A 8 -9.39 -1.29 46.54
N LEU A 9 -9.17 -1.37 45.22
CA LEU A 9 -7.89 -1.74 44.61
C LEU A 9 -7.02 -0.55 44.19
N VAL A 10 -7.49 0.69 44.42
CA VAL A 10 -6.75 1.91 44.09
C VAL A 10 -5.41 1.97 44.85
N PRO A 11 -5.30 1.63 46.15
CA PRO A 11 -4.00 1.61 46.83
C PRO A 11 -2.97 0.67 46.21
N GLU A 12 -3.39 -0.53 45.79
CA GLU A 12 -2.54 -1.49 45.09
C GLU A 12 -2.14 -0.97 43.71
N LEU A 13 -3.08 -0.33 42.98
CA LEU A 13 -2.81 0.28 41.69
C LEU A 13 -1.79 1.43 41.79
N LEU A 14 -1.91 2.30 42.80
CA LEU A 14 -0.94 3.37 43.04
C LEU A 14 0.46 2.82 43.34
N THR A 15 0.54 1.70 44.06
CA THR A 15 1.80 1.01 44.35
C THR A 15 2.40 0.38 43.09
N ALA A 16 1.57 -0.18 42.20
CA ALA A 16 2.00 -0.70 40.91
C ALA A 16 2.51 0.43 39.98
N ILE A 17 1.78 1.54 39.89
CA ILE A 17 2.15 2.72 39.10
C ILE A 17 3.49 3.31 39.55
N GLU A 18 3.77 3.32 40.85
CA GLU A 18 5.02 3.83 41.42
C GLU A 18 6.26 3.11 40.87
N HIS A 19 6.18 1.80 40.68
CA HIS A 19 7.31 0.95 40.31
C HIS A 19 7.32 0.61 38.80
N GLU A 20 6.34 1.08 38.03
CA GLU A 20 6.21 0.73 36.62
C GLU A 20 7.15 1.54 35.74
N THR A 21 7.93 0.84 34.90
CA THR A 21 8.95 1.41 34.01
C THR A 21 8.63 1.19 32.54
N ASP A 22 7.76 0.25 32.20
CA ASP A 22 7.24 0.05 30.86
C ASP A 22 6.16 1.08 30.53
N SER A 23 6.36 1.82 29.44
CA SER A 23 5.44 2.89 29.04
C SER A 23 4.02 2.41 28.67
N THR A 24 3.88 1.18 28.18
CA THR A 24 2.59 0.57 27.81
C THR A 24 1.83 0.13 29.04
N VAL A 25 2.53 -0.48 30.00
CA VAL A 25 1.92 -0.90 31.27
C VAL A 25 1.60 0.32 32.13
N PHE A 26 2.46 1.33 32.14
CA PHE A 26 2.18 2.63 32.79
C PHE A 26 0.94 3.29 32.18
N TYR A 27 0.78 3.22 30.84
CA TYR A 27 -0.42 3.74 30.15
C TYR A 27 -1.70 3.08 30.65
N ALA A 28 -1.72 1.74 30.71
CA ALA A 28 -2.85 1.01 31.26
C ALA A 28 -3.10 1.37 32.74
N GLY A 29 -2.04 1.55 33.52
CA GLY A 29 -2.10 1.94 34.92
C GLY A 29 -2.80 3.28 35.14
N TRP A 30 -2.36 4.36 34.49
CA TRP A 30 -2.98 5.68 34.69
C TRP A 30 -4.39 5.79 34.09
N GLN A 31 -4.68 5.09 32.99
CA GLN A 31 -6.04 5.01 32.44
C GLN A 31 -6.99 4.29 33.40
N THR A 32 -6.52 3.22 34.03
CA THR A 32 -7.26 2.51 35.08
C THR A 32 -7.48 3.41 36.29
N LEU A 33 -6.45 4.16 36.72
CA LEU A 33 -6.56 5.13 37.81
C LEU A 33 -7.60 6.22 37.49
N ARG A 34 -7.57 6.77 36.28
CA ARG A 34 -8.57 7.75 35.79
C ARG A 34 -9.99 7.20 35.82
N SER A 35 -10.17 5.92 35.47
CA SER A 35 -11.49 5.27 35.48
C SER A 35 -12.00 4.96 36.88
N LEU A 36 -11.11 4.74 37.85
CA LEU A 36 -11.46 4.32 39.21
C LEU A 36 -11.48 5.48 40.22
N SER A 37 -10.91 6.63 39.87
CA SER A 37 -10.84 7.82 40.73
C SER A 37 -11.69 8.96 40.17
N SER A 38 -12.35 9.69 41.06
CA SER A 38 -13.02 10.94 40.73
C SER A 38 -12.00 12.04 40.40
N VAL A 39 -12.46 13.08 39.69
CA VAL A 39 -11.64 14.28 39.38
C VAL A 39 -11.07 14.91 40.67
N LYS A 40 -11.82 14.88 41.77
CA LYS A 40 -11.37 15.39 43.07
C LYS A 40 -10.19 14.58 43.60
N GLU A 41 -10.30 13.26 43.60
CA GLU A 41 -9.23 12.35 44.07
C GLU A 41 -7.98 12.45 43.17
N LEU A 42 -8.15 12.56 41.86
CA LEU A 42 -7.02 12.79 40.94
C LEU A 42 -6.31 14.12 41.23
N ARG A 43 -7.05 15.19 41.57
CA ARG A 43 -6.42 16.47 41.97
C ARG A 43 -5.64 16.35 43.27
N GLU A 44 -6.13 15.60 44.25
CA GLU A 44 -5.42 15.36 45.50
C GLU A 44 -4.09 14.63 45.25
N LEU A 45 -4.06 13.68 44.29
CA LEU A 45 -2.87 12.94 43.89
C LEU A 45 -1.80 13.77 43.15
N LEU A 46 -2.11 14.98 42.69
CA LEU A 46 -1.10 15.91 42.15
C LEU A 46 -0.08 16.37 43.20
N SER A 47 -0.36 16.15 44.48
CA SER A 47 0.55 16.43 45.60
C SER A 47 1.15 15.16 46.24
N ASP A 48 0.91 13.97 45.66
CA ASP A 48 1.44 12.70 46.17
C ASP A 48 2.98 12.69 46.13
N PRO A 49 3.71 12.21 47.15
CA PRO A 49 5.18 12.21 47.13
C PRO A 49 5.78 11.35 46.01
N ARG A 50 5.01 10.42 45.43
CA ARG A 50 5.44 9.52 44.37
C ARG A 50 5.24 10.18 43.00
N VAL A 51 6.34 10.46 42.34
CA VAL A 51 6.39 11.16 41.05
C VAL A 51 5.56 10.47 39.96
N ALA A 52 5.65 9.15 39.84
CA ALA A 52 4.90 8.38 38.85
C ALA A 52 3.38 8.47 39.06
N VAL A 53 2.95 8.59 40.32
CA VAL A 53 1.54 8.81 40.69
C VAL A 53 1.09 10.23 40.35
N GLN A 54 1.91 11.26 40.64
CA GLN A 54 1.62 12.63 40.20
C GLN A 54 1.45 12.71 38.68
N ARG A 55 2.33 12.03 37.93
CA ARG A 55 2.26 11.96 36.46
C ARG A 55 0.99 11.28 35.98
N ALA A 56 0.62 10.15 36.57
CA ALA A 56 -0.61 9.42 36.23
C ALA A 56 -1.86 10.27 36.52
N ALA A 57 -1.89 10.96 37.65
CA ALA A 57 -2.97 11.86 38.03
C ALA A 57 -3.10 13.07 37.09
N LEU A 58 -1.97 13.70 36.73
CA LEU A 58 -1.93 14.79 35.75
C LEU A 58 -2.50 14.32 34.41
N LEU A 59 -2.01 13.19 33.86
CA LEU A 59 -2.52 12.63 32.61
C LEU A 59 -4.02 12.36 32.67
N GLY A 60 -4.53 11.82 33.79
CA GLY A 60 -5.95 11.60 34.00
C GLY A 60 -6.79 12.88 33.95
N LEU A 61 -6.31 13.98 34.54
CA LEU A 61 -6.97 15.28 34.52
C LEU A 61 -6.88 15.98 33.16
N LEU A 62 -5.76 15.83 32.45
CA LEU A 62 -5.59 16.37 31.09
C LEU A 62 -6.55 15.69 30.11
N GLU A 63 -6.65 14.36 30.18
CA GLU A 63 -7.53 13.54 29.32
C GLU A 63 -9.02 13.87 29.53
N THR A 64 -9.41 14.20 30.77
CA THR A 64 -10.79 14.56 31.12
C THR A 64 -11.07 16.05 30.99
N HIS A 65 -10.16 16.83 30.41
CA HIS A 65 -10.26 18.30 30.30
C HIS A 65 -10.57 19.01 31.63
N SER A 66 -10.15 18.40 32.74
CA SER A 66 -10.48 18.86 34.09
C SER A 66 -9.34 19.62 34.75
N ALA A 67 -8.13 19.60 34.18
CA ALA A 67 -7.00 20.40 34.65
C ALA A 67 -7.12 21.86 34.20
N THR A 68 -6.77 22.79 35.08
CA THR A 68 -6.66 24.22 34.80
C THR A 68 -5.24 24.61 34.40
N GLN A 69 -5.08 25.70 33.64
CA GLN A 69 -3.74 26.21 33.30
C GLN A 69 -2.90 26.57 34.53
N GLU A 70 -3.53 27.02 35.60
CA GLU A 70 -2.85 27.36 36.85
C GLU A 70 -2.28 26.11 37.54
N GLU A 71 -3.07 25.03 37.66
CA GLU A 71 -2.62 23.74 38.20
C GLU A 71 -1.44 23.16 37.40
N VAL A 72 -1.53 23.20 36.07
CA VAL A 72 -0.47 22.66 35.19
C VAL A 72 0.80 23.51 35.24
N ARG A 73 0.69 24.86 35.31
CA ARG A 73 1.86 25.75 35.52
C ARG A 73 2.52 25.51 36.88
N ALA A 74 1.71 25.33 37.93
CA ALA A 74 2.23 25.06 39.27
C ALA A 74 3.01 23.74 39.31
N LEU A 75 2.59 22.71 38.56
CA LEU A 75 3.31 21.44 38.43
C LEU A 75 4.60 21.59 37.60
N ALA A 76 4.57 22.33 36.50
CA ALA A 76 5.76 22.59 35.68
C ALA A 76 6.88 23.31 36.48
N ALA A 77 6.48 24.19 37.40
CA ALA A 77 7.39 24.98 38.24
C ALA A 77 7.96 24.22 39.47
N LYS A 78 7.49 23.01 39.79
CA LYS A 78 8.03 22.20 40.92
C LYS A 78 9.37 21.55 40.54
N ASP A 79 10.29 21.48 41.49
CA ASP A 79 11.68 21.03 41.27
C ASP A 79 11.90 19.50 41.43
N GLY A 80 10.90 18.68 41.09
CA GLY A 80 10.85 17.27 41.49
C GLY A 80 11.01 16.21 40.40
N ASP A 81 10.58 16.45 39.15
CA ASP A 81 10.64 15.42 38.09
C ASP A 81 10.57 15.98 36.66
N ALA A 82 11.42 15.45 35.77
CA ALA A 82 11.54 15.90 34.39
C ALA A 82 10.38 15.47 33.49
N GLU A 83 9.75 14.32 33.73
CA GLU A 83 8.68 13.79 32.87
C GLU A 83 7.32 14.45 33.19
N VAL A 84 7.01 14.73 34.45
CA VAL A 84 5.82 15.54 34.83
C VAL A 84 5.90 16.93 34.21
N ARG A 85 7.09 17.57 34.30
CA ARG A 85 7.33 18.89 33.72
C ARG A 85 7.16 18.88 32.20
N LYS A 86 7.73 17.89 31.52
CA LYS A 86 7.60 17.70 30.07
C LYS A 86 6.15 17.58 29.62
N VAL A 87 5.32 16.80 30.32
CA VAL A 87 3.88 16.67 30.02
C VAL A 87 3.15 18.01 30.25
N ALA A 88 3.43 18.68 31.36
CA ALA A 88 2.83 19.97 31.70
C ALA A 88 3.18 21.08 30.70
N GLU A 89 4.45 21.22 30.33
CA GLU A 89 4.94 22.19 29.34
C GLU A 89 4.35 21.94 27.95
N LEU A 90 4.31 20.67 27.53
CA LEU A 90 3.69 20.28 26.25
C LEU A 90 2.22 20.67 26.21
N TRP A 91 1.47 20.40 27.28
CA TRP A 91 0.05 20.77 27.35
C TRP A 91 -0.13 22.30 27.37
N LEU A 92 0.67 23.03 28.14
CA LEU A 92 0.61 24.50 28.21
C LEU A 92 0.91 25.16 26.86
N SER A 93 1.86 24.62 26.09
CA SER A 93 2.17 25.11 24.74
C SER A 93 0.98 24.98 23.77
N LYS A 94 0.10 24.01 24.00
CA LYS A 94 -1.09 23.73 23.17
C LYS A 94 -2.37 24.40 23.69
N SER A 95 -2.40 24.83 24.96
CA SER A 95 -3.63 25.24 25.67
C SER A 95 -4.00 26.72 25.56
N GLY A 96 -3.43 27.46 24.61
CA GLY A 96 -3.64 28.92 24.43
C GLY A 96 -4.14 29.35 23.05
N ILE A 97 -4.54 28.42 22.18
CA ILE A 97 -4.89 28.72 20.79
C ILE A 97 -6.39 29.06 20.74
N ASN A 98 -6.74 30.35 20.81
CA ASN A 98 -8.13 30.83 20.66
C ASN A 98 -8.48 31.23 19.21
N LYS A 99 -7.56 31.04 18.25
CA LYS A 99 -7.80 31.30 16.83
C LYS A 99 -7.14 30.21 15.99
N PRO A 100 -7.78 29.74 14.91
CA PRO A 100 -7.19 28.75 14.04
C PRO A 100 -5.83 29.22 13.52
N ARG A 101 -4.77 28.46 13.80
CA ARG A 101 -3.43 28.78 13.33
C ARG A 101 -3.25 28.10 11.99
N ILE A 102 -3.06 28.90 10.94
CA ILE A 102 -2.76 28.42 9.60
C ILE A 102 -1.23 28.35 9.50
N GLU A 103 -0.68 27.16 9.29
CA GLU A 103 0.74 26.98 9.00
C GLU A 103 0.89 26.56 7.53
N GLY A 104 1.34 27.52 6.70
CA GLY A 104 1.41 27.44 5.24
C GLY A 104 1.69 28.83 4.64
N ARG A 105 1.97 28.94 3.33
CA ARG A 105 2.10 30.27 2.67
C ARG A 105 0.80 31.05 2.85
N SER A 106 0.89 32.34 3.21
CA SER A 106 -0.25 33.18 3.60
C SER A 106 -1.09 33.65 2.40
N LEU A 107 -2.40 33.86 2.64
CA LEU A 107 -3.37 34.51 1.73
C LEU A 107 -2.94 35.88 1.17
N GLN A 108 -1.94 36.54 1.77
CA GLN A 108 -1.40 37.80 1.22
C GLN A 108 -0.58 37.58 -0.06
N ASP A 109 -0.14 36.34 -0.32
CA ASP A 109 0.50 35.95 -1.58
C ASP A 109 -0.51 35.43 -2.64
N ALA A 110 -1.79 35.25 -2.27
CA ALA A 110 -2.82 34.61 -3.11
C ALA A 110 -3.74 35.58 -3.87
N SER A 111 -3.67 36.89 -3.60
CA SER A 111 -4.51 37.92 -4.25
C SER A 111 -3.86 38.63 -5.44
N ALA A 112 -2.69 38.20 -5.90
CA ALA A 112 -2.18 38.59 -7.22
C ALA A 112 -2.80 37.67 -8.28
N PRO A 113 -3.26 38.19 -9.45
CA PRO A 113 -3.66 37.33 -10.56
C PRO A 113 -2.47 36.43 -10.89
N ALA A 114 -2.69 35.12 -10.91
CA ALA A 114 -1.64 34.11 -11.04
C ALA A 114 -0.65 34.44 -12.16
N ALA A 115 0.46 35.09 -11.80
CA ALA A 115 1.70 34.92 -12.53
C ALA A 115 2.06 33.45 -12.31
N ALA A 116 2.23 32.71 -13.40
CA ALA A 116 2.62 31.30 -13.36
C ALA A 116 3.73 31.11 -12.32
N GLU A 117 3.41 30.50 -11.17
CA GLU A 117 4.42 30.17 -10.18
C GLU A 117 5.47 29.30 -10.87
N ALA A 118 6.74 29.68 -10.74
CA ALA A 118 7.85 28.98 -11.36
C ALA A 118 7.82 27.47 -10.97
N PRO A 119 7.95 26.54 -11.94
CA PRO A 119 7.97 25.11 -11.68
C PRO A 119 8.96 24.76 -10.56
N SER A 120 8.43 24.09 -9.54
CA SER A 120 9.21 23.38 -8.53
C SER A 120 10.21 22.42 -9.21
N ALA A 121 11.45 22.38 -8.72
CA ALA A 121 12.52 21.54 -9.25
C ALA A 121 12.26 20.06 -8.91
N THR A 122 11.43 19.39 -9.70
CA THR A 122 10.97 18.01 -9.47
C THR A 122 12.00 16.96 -9.86
N GLY A 123 13.15 17.35 -10.41
CA GLY A 123 14.29 16.47 -10.73
C GLY A 123 14.08 15.53 -11.92
N ILE A 124 12.91 15.57 -12.57
CA ILE A 124 12.57 14.70 -13.71
C ILE A 124 12.64 15.49 -15.01
N ALA A 125 13.38 14.97 -15.98
CA ALA A 125 13.51 15.58 -17.29
C ALA A 125 12.22 15.42 -18.10
N THR A 126 11.81 16.50 -18.76
CA THR A 126 10.66 16.54 -19.66
C THR A 126 10.92 15.79 -20.96
N VAL A 127 12.19 15.61 -21.31
CA VAL A 127 12.64 14.91 -22.51
C VAL A 127 13.59 13.77 -22.17
N ARG A 128 13.61 12.71 -22.98
CA ARG A 128 14.54 11.59 -22.90
C ARG A 128 15.16 11.27 -24.27
N ASN A 129 16.03 10.26 -24.31
CA ASN A 129 16.62 9.73 -25.55
C ASN A 129 17.29 10.80 -26.45
N MET A 130 17.90 11.81 -25.82
CA MET A 130 18.53 12.91 -26.54
C MET A 130 19.72 12.42 -27.36
N LYS A 131 19.77 12.82 -28.62
CA LYS A 131 20.87 12.56 -29.56
C LYS A 131 21.34 13.87 -30.17
N VAL A 132 22.65 14.01 -30.28
CA VAL A 132 23.30 15.17 -30.89
C VAL A 132 24.30 14.70 -31.95
N THR A 133 24.48 15.48 -33.01
CA THR A 133 25.49 15.20 -34.05
C THR A 133 26.92 15.44 -33.57
N SER A 134 27.09 16.25 -32.52
CA SER A 134 28.39 16.55 -31.94
C SER A 134 29.06 15.32 -31.30
N SER A 135 30.39 15.34 -31.24
CA SER A 135 31.17 14.40 -30.41
C SER A 135 31.01 14.67 -28.91
N VAL A 136 30.55 15.86 -28.51
CA VAL A 136 30.27 16.19 -27.11
C VAL A 136 28.80 15.96 -26.80
N SER A 137 28.57 15.18 -25.74
CA SER A 137 27.22 14.88 -25.26
C SER A 137 26.62 16.08 -24.53
N TYR A 138 25.40 16.46 -24.91
CA TYR A 138 24.65 17.51 -24.21
C TYR A 138 23.99 16.94 -22.95
N LYS A 139 23.56 17.82 -22.05
CA LYS A 139 22.92 17.41 -20.79
C LYS A 139 21.61 18.14 -20.57
N VAL A 140 20.57 17.39 -20.19
CA VAL A 140 19.30 17.97 -19.71
C VAL A 140 19.42 18.22 -18.20
N VAL A 141 19.07 19.41 -17.75
CA VAL A 141 19.04 19.81 -16.34
C VAL A 141 17.61 20.16 -15.97
N PRO A 142 16.87 19.24 -15.30
CA PRO A 142 15.49 19.47 -14.91
C PRO A 142 15.33 20.71 -14.02
N GLY A 143 14.43 21.61 -14.39
CA GLY A 143 14.27 22.91 -13.71
C GLY A 143 15.54 23.76 -13.64
N GLY A 144 16.51 23.51 -14.52
CA GLY A 144 17.84 24.10 -14.52
C GLY A 144 17.89 25.54 -15.02
N PHE A 145 16.84 26.04 -15.67
CA PHE A 145 16.81 27.41 -16.16
C PHE A 145 16.55 28.40 -15.01
N LYS A 146 17.59 28.62 -14.21
CA LYS A 146 17.61 29.43 -12.99
C LYS A 146 18.94 30.18 -12.90
N ARG A 147 18.93 31.30 -12.17
CA ARG A 147 20.12 32.11 -11.95
C ARG A 147 21.25 31.25 -11.36
N ASN A 148 22.48 31.50 -11.79
CA ASN A 148 23.71 30.81 -11.43
C ASN A 148 23.84 29.35 -11.91
N THR A 149 22.91 28.83 -12.71
CA THR A 149 23.08 27.50 -13.34
C THR A 149 24.08 27.57 -14.50
N PRO A 150 25.02 26.61 -14.63
CA PRO A 150 25.89 26.52 -15.80
C PRO A 150 25.08 26.34 -17.09
N VAL A 151 25.49 27.00 -18.16
CA VAL A 151 24.74 27.04 -19.42
C VAL A 151 25.23 26.01 -20.43
N TYR A 152 26.51 25.68 -20.37
CA TYR A 152 27.16 24.76 -21.29
C TYR A 152 27.79 23.59 -20.55
N VAL A 153 27.99 22.48 -21.24
CA VAL A 153 28.67 21.29 -20.68
C VAL A 153 30.20 21.45 -20.65
N ASP A 154 30.74 22.31 -21.51
CA ASP A 154 32.17 22.47 -21.77
C ASP A 154 32.70 23.86 -21.36
N ARG A 155 31.87 24.72 -20.79
CA ARG A 155 32.25 26.05 -20.28
C ARG A 155 31.60 26.31 -18.92
N GLY A 156 32.32 27.05 -18.07
CA GLY A 156 31.86 27.40 -16.72
C GLY A 156 30.86 28.55 -16.65
N TYR A 157 30.34 29.04 -17.78
CA TYR A 157 29.47 30.21 -17.83
C TYR A 157 28.10 29.94 -17.24
N ARG A 158 27.55 30.92 -16.52
CA ARG A 158 26.33 30.78 -15.73
C ARG A 158 25.27 31.82 -16.09
N LEU A 159 24.00 31.43 -15.99
CA LEU A 159 22.86 32.35 -16.17
C LEU A 159 22.90 33.48 -15.14
N THR A 160 22.89 34.72 -15.60
CA THR A 160 22.83 35.94 -14.76
C THR A 160 21.48 36.64 -14.87
N ILE A 161 20.83 36.58 -16.03
CA ILE A 161 19.46 37.09 -16.24
C ILE A 161 18.60 35.92 -16.68
N VAL A 162 17.53 35.65 -15.94
CA VAL A 162 16.53 34.64 -16.25
C VAL A 162 15.18 35.34 -16.36
N PRO A 163 14.53 35.34 -17.53
CA PRO A 163 13.18 35.86 -17.69
C PRO A 163 12.19 34.97 -16.93
N THR A 164 11.12 35.59 -16.41
CA THR A 164 10.08 34.93 -15.61
C THR A 164 9.43 33.75 -16.34
N GLU A 165 9.34 33.83 -17.67
CA GLU A 165 8.73 32.84 -18.56
C GLU A 165 9.55 31.55 -18.66
N LEU A 166 10.85 31.61 -18.40
CA LEU A 166 11.76 30.46 -18.46
C LEU A 166 12.19 29.97 -17.08
N GLU A 167 11.83 30.69 -16.01
CA GLU A 167 12.26 30.32 -14.67
C GLU A 167 11.74 28.94 -14.29
N GLY A 168 12.64 28.01 -13.96
CA GLY A 168 12.27 26.63 -13.62
C GLY A 168 11.95 25.74 -14.83
N ALA A 169 12.17 26.20 -16.06
CA ALA A 169 12.18 25.32 -17.23
C ALA A 169 13.39 24.36 -17.20
N ASP A 170 13.28 23.23 -17.89
CA ASP A 170 14.41 22.34 -18.12
C ASP A 170 15.41 23.03 -19.03
N LEU A 171 16.69 23.03 -18.65
CA LEU A 171 17.76 23.58 -19.47
C LEU A 171 18.49 22.43 -20.18
N ILE A 172 18.57 22.47 -21.50
CA ILE A 172 19.55 21.66 -22.23
C ILE A 172 20.85 22.45 -22.27
N GLN A 173 21.83 21.97 -21.51
CA GLN A 173 23.20 22.43 -21.59
C GLN A 173 23.83 21.91 -22.88
N THR A 174 24.03 22.82 -23.83
CA THR A 174 24.70 22.52 -25.09
C THR A 174 26.22 22.57 -24.92
N ALA A 175 26.98 22.09 -25.90
CA ALA A 175 28.41 22.33 -25.96
C ALA A 175 28.66 23.65 -26.67
N ASN A 176 29.37 24.57 -26.04
CA ASN A 176 29.68 25.88 -26.62
C ASN A 176 30.65 25.76 -27.80
N GLU A 177 31.48 24.71 -27.87
CA GLU A 177 32.33 24.44 -29.04
C GLU A 177 31.56 24.07 -30.31
N ASP A 178 30.26 23.77 -30.22
CA ASP A 178 29.38 23.57 -31.38
C ASP A 178 28.75 24.89 -31.88
N ASP A 179 29.35 26.04 -31.59
CA ASP A 179 28.85 27.36 -32.02
C ASP A 179 28.77 27.52 -33.55
N ASN A 180 29.45 26.65 -34.29
CA ASN A 180 29.47 26.55 -35.74
C ASN A 180 28.54 25.46 -36.30
N SER A 181 27.75 24.80 -35.46
CA SER A 181 26.82 23.74 -35.86
C SER A 181 25.85 24.22 -36.94
N ARG A 182 25.47 23.31 -37.84
CA ARG A 182 24.64 23.60 -39.01
C ARG A 182 23.77 22.42 -39.44
N GLY A 183 22.79 22.69 -40.30
CA GLY A 183 21.88 21.68 -40.82
C GLY A 183 20.54 21.66 -40.07
N LEU A 184 19.61 20.84 -40.57
CA LEU A 184 18.22 20.81 -40.07
C LEU A 184 18.00 19.84 -38.91
N GLN A 185 18.94 18.91 -38.68
CA GLN A 185 18.88 17.90 -37.63
C GLN A 185 20.22 17.85 -36.91
N TRP A 186 20.35 18.63 -35.85
CA TRP A 186 21.56 18.68 -35.01
C TRP A 186 21.32 18.06 -33.63
N LEU A 187 20.17 18.38 -33.03
CA LEU A 187 19.74 17.87 -31.74
C LEU A 187 18.35 17.26 -31.89
N SER A 188 18.18 16.05 -31.39
CA SER A 188 16.87 15.40 -31.29
C SER A 188 16.63 14.88 -29.88
N ALA A 189 15.40 14.91 -29.41
CA ALA A 189 15.00 14.34 -28.13
C ALA A 189 13.53 13.90 -28.17
N GLU A 190 13.13 12.99 -27.30
CA GLU A 190 11.75 12.55 -27.15
C GLU A 190 11.10 13.29 -25.98
N ALA A 191 10.11 14.14 -26.26
CA ALA A 191 9.28 14.78 -25.24
C ALA A 191 8.23 13.82 -24.69
N LEU A 192 8.16 13.72 -23.37
CA LEU A 192 7.20 12.85 -22.67
C LEU A 192 5.79 13.44 -22.68
N LEU A 193 5.65 14.77 -22.70
CA LEU A 193 4.38 15.49 -22.77
C LEU A 193 4.42 16.51 -23.90
N PRO A 194 3.29 17.11 -24.31
CA PRO A 194 3.33 18.32 -25.12
C PRO A 194 4.14 19.39 -24.40
N VAL A 195 5.07 20.02 -25.12
CA VAL A 195 6.01 20.99 -24.53
C VAL A 195 6.04 22.28 -25.32
N ARG A 196 6.45 23.36 -24.64
CA ARG A 196 7.00 24.53 -25.29
C ARG A 196 8.52 24.46 -25.21
N VAL A 197 9.16 24.63 -26.36
CA VAL A 197 10.62 24.68 -26.51
C VAL A 197 11.01 26.10 -26.89
N TRP A 198 11.96 26.67 -26.16
CA TRP A 198 12.60 27.93 -26.48
C TRP A 198 14.06 27.72 -26.85
N VAL A 199 14.48 28.35 -27.93
CA VAL A 199 15.86 28.33 -28.42
C VAL A 199 16.42 29.74 -28.33
N GLY A 200 17.40 29.93 -27.45
CA GLY A 200 18.09 31.18 -27.23
C GLY A 200 19.30 31.28 -28.14
N ILE A 201 19.28 32.22 -29.07
CA ILE A 201 20.41 32.51 -29.98
C ILE A 201 21.20 33.68 -29.41
N ASP A 202 22.52 33.52 -29.33
CA ASP A 202 23.43 34.58 -28.90
C ASP A 202 23.24 35.84 -29.79
N ALA A 203 22.96 36.98 -29.16
CA ALA A 203 22.66 38.24 -29.83
C ALA A 203 23.84 38.81 -30.64
N ARG A 204 25.07 38.31 -30.42
CA ARG A 204 26.25 38.61 -31.26
C ARG A 204 26.11 38.04 -32.67
N GLN A 205 25.26 37.03 -32.86
CA GLN A 205 24.94 36.48 -34.17
C GLN A 205 24.02 37.43 -34.95
N LYS A 206 24.48 37.89 -36.12
CA LYS A 206 23.72 38.85 -36.96
C LYS A 206 22.37 38.33 -37.44
N GLN A 207 22.24 37.01 -37.65
CA GLN A 207 21.03 36.38 -38.16
C GLN A 207 20.83 34.99 -37.55
N ALA A 208 19.66 34.76 -36.96
CA ALA A 208 19.25 33.43 -36.49
C ALA A 208 19.07 32.45 -37.66
N PRO A 209 19.30 31.15 -37.48
CA PRO A 209 19.24 30.17 -38.56
C PRO A 209 17.83 30.07 -39.15
N ARG A 210 17.71 29.81 -40.46
CA ARG A 210 16.42 29.82 -41.18
C ARG A 210 15.39 28.85 -40.62
N TRP A 211 15.82 27.69 -40.11
CA TRP A 211 14.90 26.71 -39.54
C TRP A 211 14.13 27.26 -38.34
N LEU A 212 14.77 28.15 -37.58
CA LEU A 212 14.19 28.82 -36.42
C LEU A 212 13.23 29.92 -36.88
N LEU A 213 13.67 30.79 -37.81
CA LEU A 213 12.83 31.87 -38.35
C LEU A 213 11.57 31.37 -39.06
N LYS A 214 11.60 30.18 -39.64
CA LYS A 214 10.46 29.59 -40.35
C LYS A 214 9.40 29.00 -39.42
N ASN A 215 9.82 28.40 -38.31
CA ASN A 215 8.97 27.51 -37.53
C ASN A 215 8.78 27.96 -36.07
N PHE A 216 9.52 28.97 -35.60
CA PHE A 216 9.47 29.48 -34.23
C PHE A 216 9.08 30.94 -34.21
N GLN A 217 8.35 31.33 -33.17
CA GLN A 217 7.97 32.71 -32.90
C GLN A 217 9.05 33.40 -32.08
N LYS A 218 9.45 34.61 -32.45
CA LYS A 218 10.39 35.41 -31.67
C LYS A 218 9.73 35.92 -30.38
N GLU A 219 10.45 35.80 -29.27
CA GLU A 219 9.98 36.25 -27.94
C GLU A 219 10.49 37.66 -27.60
N PRO A 220 9.76 38.41 -26.75
CA PRO A 220 10.10 39.80 -26.40
C PRO A 220 11.15 39.92 -25.28
N PHE A 221 11.61 38.80 -24.72
CA PHE A 221 12.53 38.75 -23.59
C PHE A 221 13.88 38.13 -23.97
N THR A 222 14.88 38.33 -23.10
CA THR A 222 16.24 37.81 -23.25
C THR A 222 16.75 37.19 -21.96
N ALA A 223 17.66 36.22 -22.07
CA ALA A 223 18.51 35.78 -20.96
C ALA A 223 19.94 36.31 -21.14
N ALA A 224 20.75 36.24 -20.09
CA ALA A 224 22.16 36.60 -20.16
C ALA A 224 23.02 35.66 -19.30
N ILE A 225 24.31 35.60 -19.62
CA ILE A 225 25.31 34.84 -18.86
C ILE A 225 26.43 35.75 -18.34
N ASP A 226 27.21 35.24 -17.38
CA ASP A 226 28.34 35.96 -16.74
C ASP A 226 29.51 36.27 -17.69
N GLU A 227 29.62 35.57 -18.82
CA GLU A 227 30.56 35.90 -19.91
C GLU A 227 30.16 37.16 -20.71
N GLY A 228 28.95 37.67 -20.52
CA GLY A 228 28.46 38.88 -21.21
C GLY A 228 27.64 38.62 -22.47
N ALA A 229 27.42 37.36 -22.87
CA ALA A 229 26.47 37.02 -23.91
C ALA A 229 25.02 37.26 -23.45
N SER A 230 24.18 37.74 -24.37
CA SER A 230 22.73 37.80 -24.22
C SER A 230 22.06 36.94 -25.29
N PHE A 231 20.95 36.29 -24.95
CA PHE A 231 20.25 35.34 -25.82
C PHE A 231 18.88 35.87 -26.19
N VAL A 232 18.61 35.96 -27.48
CA VAL A 232 17.28 36.25 -28.04
C VAL A 232 16.56 34.94 -28.28
N PHE A 233 15.37 34.79 -27.69
CA PHE A 233 14.63 33.54 -27.73
C PHE A 233 13.62 33.47 -28.86
N TYR A 234 13.44 32.24 -29.34
CA TYR A 234 12.39 31.85 -30.26
C TYR A 234 11.70 30.62 -29.71
N SER A 235 10.37 30.56 -29.76
CA SER A 235 9.59 29.48 -29.17
C SER A 235 8.72 28.74 -30.18
N ARG A 236 8.47 27.47 -29.90
CA ARG A 236 7.49 26.64 -30.61
C ARG A 236 6.94 25.59 -29.65
N THR A 237 5.67 25.25 -29.83
CA THR A 237 5.05 24.11 -29.17
C THR A 237 5.22 22.83 -29.99
N PHE A 238 5.53 21.75 -29.30
CA PHE A 238 5.61 20.39 -29.84
C PHE A 238 4.62 19.50 -29.10
N ASP A 239 4.01 18.56 -29.83
CA ASP A 239 3.30 17.44 -29.22
C ASP A 239 4.29 16.50 -28.52
N ALA A 240 3.79 15.58 -27.69
CA ALA A 240 4.62 14.51 -27.14
C ALA A 240 5.23 13.66 -28.27
N GLY A 241 6.49 13.25 -28.12
CA GLY A 241 7.25 12.53 -29.14
C GLY A 241 8.49 13.29 -29.61
N LEU A 242 8.90 13.06 -30.86
CA LEU A 242 10.18 13.55 -31.37
C LEU A 242 10.21 15.08 -31.51
N ILE A 243 11.22 15.70 -30.91
CA ILE A 243 11.65 17.08 -31.14
C ILE A 243 12.94 17.03 -31.94
N ASP A 244 12.98 17.74 -33.07
CA ASP A 244 14.18 17.93 -33.88
C ASP A 244 14.51 19.44 -33.95
N LEU A 245 15.74 19.79 -33.58
CA LEU A 245 16.32 21.13 -33.68
C LEU A 245 17.51 21.12 -34.65
N GLY A 246 17.62 22.18 -35.45
CA GLY A 246 18.75 22.38 -36.35
C GLY A 246 19.98 22.96 -35.65
N GLY A 247 21.06 23.14 -36.42
CA GLY A 247 22.30 23.73 -35.91
C GLY A 247 22.19 25.23 -35.63
N ASN A 248 23.20 25.77 -34.94
CA ASN A 248 23.26 27.17 -34.50
C ASN A 248 23.30 28.20 -35.64
N THR A 249 23.87 27.82 -36.78
CA THR A 249 24.12 28.72 -37.91
C THR A 249 23.76 28.10 -39.26
N ASP A 250 23.48 28.96 -40.24
CA ASP A 250 23.36 28.53 -41.65
C ASP A 250 24.70 28.55 -42.40
N ASP A 251 25.66 29.39 -41.96
CA ASP A 251 26.95 29.58 -42.63
C ASP A 251 28.09 28.70 -42.08
N GLY A 252 27.87 28.04 -40.94
CA GLY A 252 28.84 27.16 -40.29
C GLY A 252 30.07 27.90 -39.74
N ARG A 253 30.03 29.22 -39.56
CA ARG A 253 31.16 29.98 -39.02
C ARG A 253 31.10 29.99 -37.50
N GLY A 254 32.15 29.52 -36.83
CA GLY A 254 32.32 29.64 -35.37
C GLY A 254 33.09 30.88 -34.95
N GLY A 255 33.23 31.10 -33.64
CA GLY A 255 34.00 32.18 -33.02
C GLY A 255 33.22 33.50 -32.87
N GLY A 256 33.42 34.17 -31.73
CA GLY A 256 32.82 35.47 -31.42
C GLY A 256 31.35 35.44 -30.98
N LYS A 257 30.80 34.24 -30.77
CA LYS A 257 29.45 33.98 -30.23
C LYS A 257 29.44 32.62 -29.52
N GLY A 258 28.42 32.36 -28.70
CA GLY A 258 28.18 31.05 -28.13
C GLY A 258 27.26 30.17 -28.99
N ASN A 259 27.19 28.89 -28.64
CA ASN A 259 26.16 27.99 -29.17
C ASN A 259 24.78 28.37 -28.61
N TYR A 260 23.70 27.93 -29.26
CA TYR A 260 22.35 28.17 -28.75
C TYR A 260 22.11 27.43 -27.43
N ILE A 261 21.18 27.96 -26.65
CA ILE A 261 20.72 27.35 -25.40
C ILE A 261 19.26 26.97 -25.53
N VAL A 262 18.82 25.89 -24.90
CA VAL A 262 17.44 25.41 -25.03
C VAL A 262 16.77 25.35 -23.66
N ALA A 263 15.59 25.95 -23.56
CA ALA A 263 14.69 25.78 -22.42
C ALA A 263 13.47 24.98 -22.85
N ILE A 264 12.99 24.07 -22.02
CA ILE A 264 11.82 23.21 -22.31
C ILE A 264 10.89 23.19 -21.09
N THR A 265 9.60 23.33 -21.32
CA THR A 265 8.59 23.13 -20.27
C THR A 265 7.37 22.38 -20.80
N PRO A 266 6.75 21.46 -20.03
CA PRO A 266 5.44 20.91 -20.36
C PRO A 266 4.38 21.99 -20.51
N LEU A 267 3.41 21.78 -21.39
CA LEU A 267 2.21 22.61 -21.41
C LEU A 267 1.31 22.27 -20.20
N PRO A 268 0.57 23.26 -19.65
CA PRO A 268 -0.47 22.98 -18.67
C PRO A 268 -1.51 22.01 -19.22
N LEU A 269 -2.05 21.14 -18.36
CA LEU A 269 -3.17 20.27 -18.72
C LEU A 269 -4.38 21.13 -19.12
N ALA A 270 -4.90 20.88 -20.33
CA ALA A 270 -6.09 21.53 -20.84
C ALA A 270 -7.34 20.70 -20.51
N LYS A 271 -8.49 21.37 -20.37
CA LYS A 271 -9.78 20.69 -20.22
C LYS A 271 -10.08 19.87 -21.48
N LEU A 272 -10.44 18.59 -21.29
CA LEU A 272 -10.80 17.66 -22.34
C LEU A 272 -12.21 17.96 -22.90
N GLN A 273 -12.43 17.55 -24.14
CA GLN A 273 -13.76 17.61 -24.77
C GLN A 273 -14.74 16.60 -24.16
N ALA A 274 -14.23 15.47 -23.66
CA ALA A 274 -15.00 14.44 -22.98
C ALA A 274 -14.24 13.94 -21.75
N LYS A 275 -14.98 13.63 -20.69
CA LYS A 275 -14.42 13.05 -19.47
C LYS A 275 -13.80 11.68 -19.73
N THR A 276 -12.64 11.45 -19.16
CA THR A 276 -12.02 10.12 -19.14
C THR A 276 -12.79 9.20 -18.22
N THR A 277 -13.10 7.99 -18.70
CA THR A 277 -13.76 6.93 -17.93
C THR A 277 -12.74 5.91 -17.43
N VAL A 278 -13.11 5.17 -16.39
CA VAL A 278 -12.29 4.06 -15.88
C VAL A 278 -11.97 3.06 -16.99
N ASP A 279 -12.96 2.64 -17.77
CA ASP A 279 -12.77 1.60 -18.78
C ASP A 279 -11.87 2.08 -19.94
N ALA A 280 -12.02 3.33 -20.40
CA ALA A 280 -11.14 3.90 -21.42
C ALA A 280 -9.68 3.98 -20.94
N ALA A 281 -9.45 4.34 -19.68
CA ALA A 281 -8.10 4.36 -19.11
C ALA A 281 -7.52 2.94 -18.94
N LEU A 282 -8.34 1.96 -18.54
CA LEU A 282 -7.93 0.57 -18.43
C LEU A 282 -7.51 -0.02 -19.80
N GLU A 283 -8.20 0.30 -20.88
CA GLU A 283 -7.83 -0.14 -22.23
C GLU A 283 -6.44 0.35 -22.66
N MET A 284 -5.98 1.50 -22.13
CA MET A 284 -4.68 2.08 -22.47
C MET A 284 -3.52 1.56 -21.60
N LEU A 285 -3.79 0.75 -20.57
CA LEU A 285 -2.77 0.29 -19.61
C LEU A 285 -1.60 -0.46 -20.25
N GLY A 286 -1.87 -1.29 -21.26
CA GLY A 286 -0.82 -2.02 -21.99
C GLY A 286 0.17 -1.09 -22.71
N ARG A 287 -0.17 0.20 -22.83
CA ARG A 287 0.65 1.27 -23.43
C ARG A 287 1.11 2.30 -22.40
N GLY A 288 0.95 2.02 -21.10
CA GLY A 288 1.34 2.94 -20.03
C GLY A 288 2.85 3.17 -20.01
N ASP A 289 3.27 4.43 -20.03
CA ASP A 289 4.66 4.84 -19.92
C ASP A 289 4.96 5.33 -18.50
N ARG A 290 5.82 4.60 -17.80
CA ARG A 290 6.21 4.90 -16.41
C ARG A 290 6.82 6.30 -16.27
N ASP A 291 7.73 6.69 -17.16
CA ASP A 291 8.46 7.97 -17.02
C ASP A 291 7.50 9.14 -17.26
N ARG A 292 6.59 8.99 -18.23
CA ARG A 292 5.52 9.96 -18.47
C ARG A 292 4.57 10.05 -17.28
N GLY A 293 4.25 8.91 -16.66
CA GLY A 293 3.46 8.83 -15.43
C GLY A 293 4.12 9.54 -14.26
N GLU A 294 5.43 9.36 -14.08
CA GLU A 294 6.18 10.03 -13.02
C GLU A 294 6.25 11.55 -13.25
N LEU A 295 6.48 11.98 -14.49
CA LEU A 295 6.45 13.39 -14.86
C LEU A 295 5.07 14.01 -14.58
N LEU A 296 3.98 13.34 -14.97
CA LEU A 296 2.61 13.78 -14.66
C LEU A 296 2.37 13.86 -13.15
N PHE A 297 2.89 12.91 -12.38
CA PHE A 297 2.71 12.85 -10.92
C PHE A 297 3.41 14.00 -10.19
N ARG A 298 4.68 14.27 -10.56
CA ARG A 298 5.54 15.22 -9.84
C ARG A 298 5.50 16.65 -10.38
N HIS A 299 5.41 16.82 -11.69
CA HIS A 299 5.57 18.14 -12.31
C HIS A 299 4.40 19.07 -11.99
N ALA A 300 4.70 20.34 -11.69
CA ALA A 300 3.70 21.35 -11.29
C ALA A 300 2.66 21.64 -12.40
N LEU A 301 3.07 21.54 -13.66
CA LEU A 301 2.19 21.66 -14.84
C LEU A 301 1.54 20.33 -15.27
N GLY A 302 1.84 19.23 -14.57
CA GLY A 302 1.20 17.93 -14.74
C GLY A 302 -0.07 17.79 -13.89
N ALA A 303 -0.35 16.57 -13.42
CA ALA A 303 -1.47 16.29 -12.52
C ALA A 303 -1.24 16.82 -11.09
N SER A 304 0.00 17.20 -10.75
CA SER A 304 0.37 17.75 -9.43
C SER A 304 -0.01 16.86 -8.24
N CYS A 305 -0.09 15.54 -8.43
CA CYS A 305 -0.45 14.57 -7.38
C CYS A 305 0.49 14.65 -6.17
N ALA A 306 1.75 15.01 -6.40
CA ALA A 306 2.77 15.20 -5.36
C ALA A 306 2.46 16.35 -4.36
N LYS A 307 1.50 17.25 -4.65
CA LYS A 307 1.06 18.28 -3.70
C LYS A 307 0.37 17.69 -2.47
N CYS A 308 -0.34 16.57 -2.65
CA CYS A 308 -1.10 15.92 -1.59
C CYS A 308 -0.53 14.55 -1.20
N HIS A 309 0.08 13.82 -2.14
CA HIS A 309 0.56 12.46 -1.93
C HIS A 309 2.08 12.38 -1.84
N SER A 310 2.58 11.72 -0.78
CA SER A 310 4.01 11.41 -0.62
C SER A 310 4.37 10.03 -1.19
N ILE A 311 5.61 9.86 -1.63
CA ILE A 311 6.12 8.61 -2.24
C ILE A 311 7.42 8.09 -1.61
N ASP A 312 7.91 8.72 -0.55
CA ASP A 312 9.17 8.38 0.13
C ASP A 312 9.07 8.49 1.68
N ARG A 313 7.83 8.54 2.21
CA ARG A 313 7.50 8.72 3.63
C ARG A 313 8.03 10.02 4.26
N SER A 314 8.59 10.94 3.47
CA SER A 314 9.29 12.12 3.97
C SER A 314 8.39 13.31 4.33
N ALA A 315 7.08 13.23 4.06
CA ALA A 315 6.15 14.33 4.33
C ALA A 315 4.79 13.84 4.84
N ASN A 316 4.25 14.55 5.84
CA ASN A 316 2.84 14.51 6.23
C ASN A 316 2.01 15.07 5.06
N GLY A 317 1.71 14.21 4.10
CA GLY A 317 0.85 14.51 2.96
C GLY A 317 -0.61 14.50 3.36
N PHE A 318 -1.36 15.46 2.82
CA PHE A 318 -2.81 15.59 3.01
C PHE A 318 -3.60 14.41 2.42
N GLY A 319 -2.99 13.64 1.52
CA GLY A 319 -3.49 12.39 0.98
C GLY A 319 -2.64 11.17 1.39
N PRO A 320 -3.14 9.94 1.17
CA PRO A 320 -2.44 8.72 1.56
C PRO A 320 -1.08 8.61 0.90
N ASN A 321 -0.11 8.05 1.64
CA ASN A 321 1.22 7.76 1.12
C ASN A 321 1.14 6.70 0.00
N LEU A 322 1.81 6.94 -1.12
CA LEU A 322 1.76 6.11 -2.31
C LEU A 322 3.05 5.31 -2.56
N SER A 323 4.01 5.28 -1.63
CA SER A 323 5.31 4.63 -1.83
C SER A 323 5.24 3.11 -2.01
N SER A 324 4.18 2.49 -1.52
CA SER A 324 3.87 1.06 -1.70
C SER A 324 2.52 0.83 -2.38
N ILE A 325 1.98 1.84 -3.08
CA ILE A 325 0.63 1.74 -3.65
C ILE A 325 0.51 0.58 -4.64
N GLY A 326 1.55 0.30 -5.41
CA GLY A 326 1.61 -0.83 -6.34
C GLY A 326 1.57 -2.20 -5.67
N GLN A 327 1.82 -2.29 -4.36
CA GLN A 327 1.73 -3.53 -3.58
C GLN A 327 0.38 -3.67 -2.86
N ARG A 328 -0.23 -2.54 -2.45
CA ARG A 328 -1.44 -2.51 -1.60
C ARG A 328 -2.74 -2.21 -2.34
N SER A 329 -2.66 -1.86 -3.62
CA SER A 329 -3.81 -1.51 -4.46
C SER A 329 -3.72 -2.20 -5.81
N ASN A 330 -4.86 -2.32 -6.50
CA ASN A 330 -4.92 -2.88 -7.85
C ASN A 330 -5.12 -1.77 -8.89
N THR A 331 -4.85 -2.11 -10.14
CA THR A 331 -4.87 -1.19 -11.27
C THR A 331 -6.21 -0.48 -11.46
N ARG A 332 -7.34 -1.18 -11.35
CA ARG A 332 -8.66 -0.55 -11.47
C ARG A 332 -8.93 0.41 -10.32
N HIS A 333 -8.55 0.06 -9.11
CA HIS A 333 -8.70 0.96 -7.96
C HIS A 333 -7.84 2.22 -8.15
N ILE A 334 -6.58 2.10 -8.59
CA ILE A 334 -5.74 3.28 -8.89
C ILE A 334 -6.36 4.15 -9.97
N VAL A 335 -6.81 3.55 -11.09
CA VAL A 335 -7.48 4.28 -12.17
C VAL A 335 -8.74 4.97 -11.66
N GLN A 336 -9.58 4.25 -10.91
CA GLN A 336 -10.84 4.77 -10.36
C GLN A 336 -10.57 5.90 -9.35
N SER A 337 -9.56 5.79 -8.49
CA SER A 337 -9.19 6.87 -7.58
C SER A 337 -8.73 8.14 -8.32
N ILE A 338 -8.18 8.03 -9.53
CA ILE A 338 -7.75 9.19 -10.33
C ILE A 338 -8.95 9.86 -11.03
N VAL A 339 -9.87 9.08 -11.60
CA VAL A 339 -10.96 9.59 -12.45
C VAL A 339 -12.31 9.73 -11.74
N ASP A 340 -12.49 9.05 -10.62
CA ASP A 340 -13.68 9.09 -9.77
C ASP A 340 -13.28 8.89 -8.29
N PRO A 341 -12.56 9.85 -7.69
CA PRO A 341 -12.04 9.75 -6.33
C PRO A 341 -13.13 9.63 -5.25
N SER A 342 -14.38 9.98 -5.56
CA SER A 342 -15.51 9.90 -4.62
C SER A 342 -16.19 8.52 -4.61
N ALA A 343 -15.93 7.65 -5.60
CA ALA A 343 -16.48 6.30 -5.62
C ALA A 343 -15.98 5.43 -4.47
N VAL A 344 -14.72 5.61 -4.05
CA VAL A 344 -14.10 4.90 -2.93
C VAL A 344 -13.21 5.88 -2.17
N ILE A 345 -13.66 6.31 -0.99
CA ILE A 345 -12.86 7.18 -0.11
C ILE A 345 -12.13 6.29 0.90
N THR A 346 -10.80 6.37 0.91
CA THR A 346 -9.97 5.61 1.86
C THR A 346 -10.29 6.05 3.30
N GLU A 347 -10.48 5.09 4.20
CA GLU A 347 -10.73 5.37 5.62
C GLU A 347 -9.59 6.21 6.22
N GLY A 348 -9.94 7.18 7.07
CA GLY A 348 -8.99 8.18 7.58
C GLY A 348 -8.78 9.41 6.69
N PHE A 349 -9.13 9.36 5.38
CA PHE A 349 -8.94 10.48 4.44
C PHE A 349 -10.25 11.16 4.00
N ASN A 350 -11.34 10.97 4.77
CA ASN A 350 -12.61 11.63 4.50
C ASN A 350 -12.47 13.15 4.65
N GLN A 351 -13.07 13.89 3.73
CA GLN A 351 -13.20 15.33 3.89
C GLN A 351 -14.16 15.63 5.05
N LEU A 352 -13.70 16.49 5.94
CA LEU A 352 -14.47 17.05 7.05
C LEU A 352 -14.84 18.50 6.73
N THR A 353 -16.07 18.86 7.05
CA THR A 353 -16.51 20.24 7.17
C THR A 353 -16.66 20.55 8.65
N VAL A 354 -16.01 21.63 9.10
CA VAL A 354 -16.04 22.11 10.48
C VAL A 354 -16.58 23.52 10.47
N VAL A 355 -17.63 23.77 11.23
CA VAL A 355 -18.21 25.09 11.48
C VAL A 355 -17.82 25.50 12.90
N THR A 356 -17.20 26.66 13.03
CA THR A 356 -16.83 27.23 14.33
C THR A 356 -17.90 28.17 14.86
N ASP A 357 -17.90 28.39 16.18
CA ASP A 357 -18.86 29.26 16.89
C ASP A 357 -18.79 30.74 16.48
N ASP A 358 -17.70 31.16 15.83
CA ASP A 358 -17.55 32.46 15.18
C ASP A 358 -18.05 32.49 13.71
N GLY A 359 -18.65 31.40 13.24
CA GLY A 359 -19.28 31.26 11.93
C GLY A 359 -18.33 30.91 10.78
N GLN A 360 -17.06 30.61 11.03
CA GLN A 360 -16.13 30.18 9.97
C GLN A 360 -16.39 28.72 9.57
N VAL A 361 -16.17 28.43 8.27
CA VAL A 361 -16.33 27.08 7.71
C VAL A 361 -15.00 26.61 7.15
N TYR A 362 -14.47 25.54 7.72
CA TYR A 362 -13.24 24.89 7.27
C TYR A 362 -13.56 23.56 6.60
N SER A 363 -12.94 23.30 5.46
CA SER A 363 -13.08 22.03 4.74
C SER A 363 -11.70 21.42 4.46
N GLY A 364 -11.52 20.15 4.83
CA GLY A 364 -10.24 19.46 4.63
C GLY A 364 -10.20 18.04 5.19
N VAL A 365 -9.12 17.33 4.94
CA VAL A 365 -8.87 15.98 5.47
C VAL A 365 -8.35 16.07 6.90
N LEU A 366 -8.79 15.19 7.80
CA LEU A 366 -8.24 15.13 9.16
C LEU A 366 -6.77 14.68 9.13
N LEU A 367 -5.86 15.50 9.63
CA LEU A 367 -4.44 15.14 9.75
C LEU A 367 -4.11 14.63 11.14
N GLU A 368 -4.62 15.35 12.16
CA GLU A 368 -4.34 15.07 13.56
C GLU A 368 -5.51 15.56 14.40
N GLU A 369 -5.87 14.81 15.43
CA GLU A 369 -6.81 15.25 16.46
C GLU A 369 -6.15 15.05 17.83
N SER A 370 -5.96 16.14 18.56
CA SER A 370 -5.47 16.12 19.94
C SER A 370 -6.62 16.41 20.91
N GLY A 371 -6.32 16.39 22.21
CA GLY A 371 -7.30 16.82 23.23
C GLY A 371 -7.75 18.29 23.06
N LEU A 372 -6.97 19.14 22.39
CA LEU A 372 -7.21 20.58 22.34
C LEU A 372 -7.54 21.09 20.93
N THR A 373 -7.01 20.44 19.89
CA THR A 373 -7.08 20.92 18.51
C THR A 373 -7.44 19.82 17.53
N LEU A 374 -8.12 20.20 16.45
CA LEU A 374 -8.42 19.39 15.29
C LEU A 374 -7.71 20.00 14.08
N SER A 375 -6.76 19.26 13.51
CA SER A 375 -5.91 19.74 12.40
C SER A 375 -6.46 19.22 11.08
N LEU A 376 -6.79 20.13 10.15
CA LEU A 376 -7.25 19.80 8.81
C LEU A 376 -6.21 20.15 7.75
N GLY A 377 -6.11 19.29 6.75
CA GLY A 377 -5.42 19.52 5.49
C GLY A 377 -6.37 19.99 4.41
N GLN A 378 -6.18 21.21 3.92
CA GLN A 378 -7.04 21.82 2.92
C GLN A 378 -6.59 21.50 1.49
N THR A 379 -7.50 21.62 0.53
CA THR A 379 -7.25 21.30 -0.90
C THR A 379 -6.24 22.23 -1.57
N ASN A 380 -5.99 23.40 -1.00
CA ASN A 380 -4.94 24.34 -1.40
C ASN A 380 -3.53 23.94 -0.89
N GLY A 381 -3.43 22.89 -0.06
CA GLY A 381 -2.19 22.45 0.55
C GLY A 381 -1.84 23.14 1.87
N GLU A 382 -2.78 23.86 2.49
CA GLU A 382 -2.59 24.48 3.81
C GLU A 382 -3.06 23.56 4.95
N ARG A 383 -2.37 23.65 6.10
CA ARG A 383 -2.81 23.06 7.36
C ARG A 383 -3.52 24.12 8.20
N VAL A 384 -4.70 23.80 8.72
CA VAL A 384 -5.43 24.62 9.68
C VAL A 384 -5.69 23.85 10.97
N ASP A 385 -5.23 24.40 12.09
CA ASP A 385 -5.46 23.83 13.41
C ASP A 385 -6.63 24.54 14.11
N ILE A 386 -7.75 23.83 14.30
CA ILE A 386 -9.01 24.37 14.84
C ILE A 386 -9.14 24.00 16.32
N PRO A 387 -9.29 24.95 17.25
CA PRO A 387 -9.53 24.66 18.67
C PRO A 387 -10.83 23.89 18.87
N LYS A 388 -10.82 22.75 19.57
CA LYS A 388 -12.02 21.91 19.71
C LYS A 388 -13.16 22.59 20.47
N ASN A 389 -12.83 23.50 21.38
CA ASN A 389 -13.82 24.30 22.11
C ASN A 389 -14.52 25.36 21.25
N SER A 390 -13.98 25.69 20.07
CA SER A 390 -14.59 26.60 19.10
C SER A 390 -15.46 25.89 18.06
N ILE A 391 -15.53 24.55 18.06
CA ILE A 391 -16.27 23.79 17.05
C ILE A 391 -17.75 23.70 17.43
N GLU A 392 -18.61 24.28 16.60
CA GLU A 392 -20.07 24.17 16.71
C GLU A 392 -20.59 22.92 16.00
N GLU A 393 -20.14 22.67 14.77
CA GLU A 393 -20.58 21.53 13.96
C GLU A 393 -19.40 20.85 13.26
N ARG A 394 -19.42 19.52 13.18
CA ARG A 394 -18.49 18.71 12.38
C ARG A 394 -19.27 17.69 11.54
N LYS A 395 -19.06 17.71 10.23
CA LYS A 395 -19.71 16.80 9.28
C LYS A 395 -18.69 16.09 8.39
N LYS A 396 -18.87 14.79 8.22
CA LYS A 396 -18.14 14.00 7.20
C LYS A 396 -18.82 14.18 5.84
N SER A 397 -18.05 14.50 4.81
CA SER A 397 -18.52 14.59 3.43
C SER A 397 -18.56 13.21 2.78
N THR A 398 -19.49 13.00 1.86
CA THR A 398 -19.50 11.85 0.93
C THR A 398 -18.71 12.13 -0.36
N VAL A 399 -18.15 13.34 -0.49
CA VAL A 399 -17.30 13.77 -1.61
C VAL A 399 -15.85 13.72 -1.14
N SER A 400 -14.98 13.18 -2.00
CA SER A 400 -13.54 13.09 -1.74
C SER A 400 -12.86 14.46 -1.76
N ALA A 401 -11.85 14.64 -0.90
CA ALA A 401 -10.96 15.80 -0.97
C ALA A 401 -10.00 15.74 -2.18
N MET A 402 -9.81 14.55 -2.78
CA MET A 402 -9.01 14.40 -3.99
C MET A 402 -9.78 14.96 -5.19
N PRO A 403 -9.18 15.84 -6.01
CA PRO A 403 -9.84 16.40 -7.18
C PRO A 403 -10.21 15.33 -8.22
N ASP A 404 -11.39 15.47 -8.82
CA ASP A 404 -11.76 14.71 -10.03
C ASP A 404 -10.90 15.17 -11.21
N MET A 405 -10.03 14.28 -11.70
CA MET A 405 -9.13 14.58 -12.82
C MET A 405 -9.65 14.11 -14.18
N SER A 406 -10.88 13.57 -14.24
CA SER A 406 -11.49 13.04 -15.48
C SER A 406 -11.63 14.07 -16.59
N ASP A 407 -11.74 15.36 -16.24
CA ASP A 407 -11.84 16.47 -17.18
C ASP A 407 -10.48 16.94 -17.72
N PHE A 408 -9.35 16.48 -17.19
CA PHE A 408 -8.02 17.03 -17.50
C PHE A 408 -6.98 15.99 -17.92
N LEU A 409 -7.16 14.73 -17.56
CA LEU A 409 -6.24 13.64 -17.90
C LEU A 409 -6.83 12.76 -18.98
N THR A 410 -6.15 12.61 -20.12
CA THR A 410 -6.59 11.66 -21.17
C THR A 410 -6.53 10.22 -20.65
N PRO A 411 -7.25 9.26 -21.27
CA PRO A 411 -7.15 7.85 -20.89
C PRO A 411 -5.71 7.33 -20.85
N GLN A 412 -4.89 7.79 -21.80
CA GLN A 412 -3.47 7.47 -21.82
C GLN A 412 -2.71 8.08 -20.63
N ASN A 413 -2.95 9.35 -20.26
CA ASN A 413 -2.31 9.96 -19.10
C ASN A 413 -2.65 9.22 -17.79
N VAL A 414 -3.89 8.77 -17.65
CA VAL A 414 -4.31 7.96 -16.49
C VAL A 414 -3.60 6.61 -16.49
N ALA A 415 -3.47 5.97 -17.66
CA ALA A 415 -2.71 4.73 -17.79
C ALA A 415 -1.22 4.89 -17.44
N ASP A 416 -0.59 6.00 -17.82
CA ASP A 416 0.81 6.30 -17.50
C ASP A 416 1.02 6.55 -16.01
N LEU A 417 0.17 7.39 -15.41
CA LEU A 417 0.15 7.62 -13.96
C LEU A 417 -0.02 6.30 -13.21
N THR A 418 -0.92 5.45 -13.70
CA THR A 418 -1.15 4.13 -13.11
C THR A 418 0.08 3.23 -13.26
N ALA A 419 0.73 3.20 -14.43
CA ALA A 419 1.97 2.45 -14.65
C ALA A 419 3.10 2.91 -13.71
N PHE A 420 3.23 4.22 -13.49
CA PHE A 420 4.15 4.76 -12.49
C PHE A 420 3.80 4.33 -11.07
N LEU A 421 2.55 4.51 -10.64
CA LEU A 421 2.11 4.15 -9.29
C LEU A 421 2.22 2.64 -9.00
N LEU A 422 1.95 1.79 -9.99
CA LEU A 422 2.16 0.34 -9.89
C LEU A 422 3.64 -0.03 -9.74
N SER A 423 4.55 0.78 -10.28
CA SER A 423 6.00 0.56 -10.14
C SER A 423 6.54 0.91 -8.75
N MET A 424 5.75 1.56 -7.89
CA MET A 424 6.13 1.93 -6.53
C MET A 424 6.17 0.68 -5.62
N GLN A 425 7.38 0.18 -5.38
CA GLN A 425 7.67 -0.90 -4.43
C GLN A 425 8.22 -0.31 -3.12
N ALA A 426 7.89 -0.92 -1.98
CA ALA A 426 8.54 -0.56 -0.71
C ALA A 426 10.06 -0.73 -0.85
N LEU A 427 10.83 0.34 -0.58
CA LEU A 427 12.28 0.25 -0.43
C LEU A 427 12.60 -0.80 0.66
N PRO A 428 13.38 -1.85 0.37
CA PRO A 428 13.95 -2.67 1.42
C PRO A 428 14.93 -1.82 2.22
N ALA A 429 14.83 -1.86 3.55
CA ALA A 429 15.85 -1.28 4.41
C ALA A 429 17.17 -2.05 4.22
N GLY A 430 18.08 -1.47 3.42
CA GLY A 430 19.48 -1.85 3.30
C GLY A 430 19.74 -3.22 2.66
N VAL A 431 20.32 -3.22 1.45
CA VAL A 431 21.42 -4.10 1.01
C VAL A 431 21.86 -3.60 -0.38
N GLY A 432 23.18 -3.57 -0.59
CA GLY A 432 23.88 -2.88 -1.66
C GLY A 432 23.55 -3.32 -3.09
N THR A 433 23.96 -2.44 -3.98
CA THR A 433 23.88 -2.49 -5.44
C THR A 433 24.38 -3.80 -6.03
N ASN A 434 23.55 -4.45 -6.84
CA ASN A 434 24.04 -5.06 -8.08
C ASN A 434 22.94 -5.02 -9.14
N THR A 435 23.25 -4.30 -10.21
CA THR A 435 22.51 -4.22 -11.46
C THR A 435 22.51 -5.57 -12.16
N MET A 436 21.33 -6.14 -12.44
CA MET A 436 21.16 -7.08 -13.55
C MET A 436 19.90 -6.75 -14.34
N THR A 437 20.12 -6.53 -15.63
CA THR A 437 19.17 -6.34 -16.71
C THR A 437 18.26 -7.57 -16.86
N PRO A 438 16.95 -7.44 -17.09
CA PRO A 438 16.12 -8.60 -17.38
C PRO A 438 16.27 -8.99 -18.85
N SER A 439 16.87 -10.15 -19.10
CA SER A 439 16.76 -10.87 -20.37
C SER A 439 15.50 -11.74 -20.34
N ILE A 440 14.67 -11.60 -21.36
CA ILE A 440 13.46 -12.39 -21.56
C ILE A 440 13.88 -13.77 -22.08
N SER A 441 13.66 -14.82 -21.30
CA SER A 441 13.58 -16.20 -21.80
C SER A 441 12.52 -16.99 -21.01
N ALA A 442 11.66 -17.71 -21.74
CA ALA A 442 10.65 -18.60 -21.19
C ALA A 442 11.19 -20.03 -20.99
N PRO A 443 10.41 -20.91 -20.34
CA PRO A 443 10.57 -21.35 -18.97
C PRO A 443 11.62 -22.47 -18.81
N GLN A 444 12.62 -22.25 -17.97
CA GLN A 444 13.37 -23.35 -17.33
C GLN A 444 12.53 -23.94 -16.20
N HIS A 445 12.69 -25.24 -15.94
CA HIS A 445 11.97 -25.99 -14.90
C HIS A 445 11.82 -25.19 -13.60
N ARG A 446 10.58 -24.84 -13.22
CA ARG A 446 10.33 -24.15 -11.95
C ARG A 446 10.80 -25.03 -10.79
N SER A 447 11.57 -24.46 -9.87
CA SER A 447 12.26 -25.20 -8.81
C SER A 447 11.80 -24.76 -7.44
N PHE A 448 11.36 -25.72 -6.62
CA PHE A 448 11.05 -25.46 -5.21
C PHE A 448 12.33 -25.47 -4.35
N SER A 449 12.34 -24.69 -3.27
CA SER A 449 13.32 -24.79 -2.20
C SER A 449 12.64 -24.70 -0.84
N VAL A 450 13.26 -25.30 0.18
CA VAL A 450 12.74 -25.34 1.54
C VAL A 450 13.83 -24.91 2.51
N GLN A 451 13.49 -23.98 3.39
CA GLN A 451 14.29 -23.63 4.56
C GLN A 451 13.58 -24.14 5.82
N GLU A 452 14.21 -25.07 6.52
CA GLU A 452 13.69 -25.57 7.79
C GLU A 452 14.01 -24.59 8.92
N GLN A 453 13.00 -24.31 9.74
CA GLN A 453 13.07 -23.49 10.93
C GLN A 453 12.37 -24.22 12.08
N LYS A 454 12.56 -23.77 13.32
CA LYS A 454 11.90 -24.37 14.47
C LYS A 454 10.37 -24.31 14.31
N GLY A 455 9.74 -25.47 14.15
CA GLY A 455 8.28 -25.60 13.99
C GLY A 455 7.73 -25.22 12.62
N ARG A 456 8.57 -24.90 11.63
CA ARG A 456 8.15 -24.35 10.33
C ARG A 456 9.05 -24.79 9.18
N LEU A 457 8.45 -24.95 7.99
CA LEU A 457 9.15 -25.01 6.71
C LEU A 457 8.80 -23.77 5.89
N SER A 458 9.77 -22.92 5.55
CA SER A 458 9.57 -21.82 4.61
C SER A 458 9.84 -22.28 3.19
N ILE A 459 8.83 -22.20 2.33
CA ILE A 459 8.85 -22.78 0.99
C ILE A 459 8.90 -21.67 -0.05
N SER A 460 9.84 -21.80 -0.98
CA SER A 460 10.00 -20.88 -2.12
C SER A 460 9.85 -21.61 -3.46
N LEU A 461 9.45 -20.87 -4.48
CA LEU A 461 9.40 -21.30 -5.88
C LEU A 461 10.21 -20.31 -6.71
N ASP A 462 11.21 -20.80 -7.45
CA ASP A 462 12.13 -19.98 -8.25
C ASP A 462 12.84 -18.89 -7.43
N GLY A 463 13.16 -19.20 -6.17
CA GLY A 463 13.79 -18.28 -5.22
C GLY A 463 12.84 -17.31 -4.54
N GLN A 464 11.56 -17.25 -4.94
CA GLN A 464 10.55 -16.40 -4.30
C GLN A 464 9.78 -17.17 -3.22
N ALA A 465 9.68 -16.60 -2.03
CA ALA A 465 8.86 -17.16 -0.95
C ALA A 465 7.37 -17.23 -1.36
N ILE A 466 6.76 -18.41 -1.25
CA ILE A 466 5.37 -18.64 -1.65
C ILE A 466 4.46 -19.08 -0.51
N VAL A 467 4.96 -19.79 0.52
CA VAL A 467 4.14 -20.25 1.65
C VAL A 467 5.01 -20.76 2.80
N ASP A 468 4.53 -20.63 4.04
CA ASP A 468 5.10 -21.30 5.21
C ASP A 468 4.23 -22.49 5.62
N PHE A 469 4.79 -23.68 5.76
CA PHE A 469 4.12 -24.79 6.44
C PHE A 469 4.51 -24.78 7.93
N VAL A 470 3.56 -24.49 8.79
CA VAL A 470 3.76 -24.45 10.25
C VAL A 470 3.23 -25.75 10.84
N PHE A 471 4.13 -26.55 11.41
CA PHE A 471 3.81 -27.83 12.03
C PHE A 471 3.85 -27.80 13.56
N GLN A 472 4.42 -26.74 14.14
CA GLN A 472 4.40 -26.50 15.58
C GLN A 472 4.28 -25.00 15.85
N ASP A 473 3.28 -24.62 16.65
CA ASP A 473 2.94 -23.25 17.01
C ASP A 473 2.46 -23.24 18.47
N GLU A 474 2.74 -22.16 19.20
CA GLU A 474 2.41 -22.06 20.63
C GLU A 474 0.92 -21.78 20.88
N ILE A 475 0.24 -21.18 19.89
CA ILE A 475 -1.15 -20.72 19.99
C ILE A 475 -2.06 -21.56 19.10
N ILE A 476 -1.63 -21.85 17.87
CA ILE A 476 -2.41 -22.63 16.90
C ILE A 476 -2.01 -24.10 17.03
N LEU A 477 -2.84 -24.86 17.76
CA LEU A 477 -2.51 -26.22 18.18
C LEU A 477 -2.72 -27.28 17.08
N ARG A 478 -2.58 -26.89 15.81
CA ARG A 478 -2.72 -27.76 14.63
C ARG A 478 -1.81 -27.31 13.48
N PRO A 479 -1.40 -28.20 12.56
CA PRO A 479 -0.64 -27.80 11.37
C PRO A 479 -1.45 -26.94 10.40
N TYR A 480 -0.79 -25.99 9.75
CA TYR A 480 -1.40 -25.10 8.75
C TYR A 480 -0.37 -24.56 7.75
N PHE A 481 -0.85 -23.94 6.68
CA PHE A 481 -0.05 -23.16 5.76
C PHE A 481 -0.38 -21.67 5.90
N ALA A 482 0.62 -20.86 6.20
CA ALA A 482 0.48 -19.41 6.34
C ALA A 482 1.03 -18.66 5.13
N ASN A 483 0.47 -17.46 4.93
CA ASN A 483 0.98 -16.47 3.98
C ASN A 483 1.17 -17.04 2.56
N ALA A 484 0.16 -17.72 2.01
CA ALA A 484 0.23 -18.26 0.66
C ALA A 484 0.19 -17.12 -0.38
N ARG A 485 1.21 -17.05 -1.24
CA ARG A 485 1.43 -16.01 -2.26
C ARG A 485 1.74 -16.64 -3.61
N LEU A 486 1.56 -15.87 -4.68
CA LEU A 486 2.10 -16.20 -6.00
C LEU A 486 3.62 -15.95 -6.05
N ALA A 487 4.30 -16.58 -7.00
CA ALA A 487 5.74 -16.39 -7.23
C ALA A 487 6.10 -14.96 -7.70
N ASN A 488 5.12 -14.12 -8.05
CA ASN A 488 5.30 -12.69 -8.31
C ASN A 488 5.08 -11.83 -7.03
N GLY A 489 4.86 -12.45 -5.88
CA GLY A 489 4.70 -11.77 -4.58
C GLY A 489 3.26 -11.43 -4.18
N VAL A 490 2.26 -11.60 -5.07
CA VAL A 490 0.86 -11.30 -4.75
C VAL A 490 0.35 -12.20 -3.63
N GLN A 491 -0.09 -11.60 -2.53
CA GLN A 491 -0.64 -12.29 -1.36
C GLN A 491 -2.05 -12.82 -1.66
N VAL A 492 -2.29 -14.13 -1.51
CA VAL A 492 -3.56 -14.79 -1.89
C VAL A 492 -4.38 -15.20 -0.69
N THR A 493 -3.77 -15.73 0.38
CA THR A 493 -4.46 -15.87 1.67
C THR A 493 -4.35 -14.59 2.49
N ARG A 494 -5.18 -14.37 3.51
CA ARG A 494 -4.95 -13.27 4.46
C ARG A 494 -3.57 -13.40 5.10
N ASN A 495 -2.94 -12.28 5.44
CA ASN A 495 -1.68 -12.32 6.17
C ASN A 495 -1.88 -13.05 7.50
N HIS A 496 -0.85 -13.75 7.94
CA HIS A 496 -0.79 -14.41 9.22
C HIS A 496 0.55 -14.09 9.93
N PRO A 497 0.52 -13.38 11.08
CA PRO A 497 -0.68 -12.81 11.73
C PRO A 497 -1.37 -11.72 10.86
N PRO A 498 -2.67 -11.47 11.04
CA PRO A 498 -3.36 -10.40 10.32
C PRO A 498 -2.74 -9.03 10.63
N ILE A 499 -2.64 -8.16 9.61
CA ILE A 499 -2.07 -6.82 9.75
C ILE A 499 -3.20 -5.83 10.08
N ALA A 500 -3.19 -5.23 11.27
CA ALA A 500 -4.22 -4.26 11.65
C ALA A 500 -4.26 -3.06 10.69
N GLY A 501 -5.47 -2.70 10.22
CA GLY A 501 -5.69 -1.64 9.23
C GLY A 501 -5.58 -2.10 7.77
N GLU A 502 -5.06 -3.30 7.51
CA GLU A 502 -5.05 -3.93 6.17
C GLU A 502 -5.95 -5.16 6.13
N ASP A 503 -5.94 -5.95 7.21
CA ASP A 503 -6.70 -7.18 7.37
C ASP A 503 -7.67 -7.07 8.54
N ALA A 504 -8.80 -7.78 8.42
CA ALA A 504 -9.63 -8.03 9.59
C ALA A 504 -8.83 -8.87 10.60
N VAL A 505 -8.68 -8.36 11.82
CA VAL A 505 -7.98 -9.04 12.93
C VAL A 505 -8.85 -10.09 13.62
N ASP A 506 -10.00 -10.42 13.03
CA ASP A 506 -10.93 -11.41 13.54
C ASP A 506 -10.41 -12.83 13.38
N HIS A 507 -10.63 -13.65 14.40
CA HIS A 507 -10.39 -15.09 14.36
C HIS A 507 -8.97 -15.44 13.86
N ASP A 508 -7.97 -14.63 14.22
CA ASP A 508 -6.58 -14.71 13.79
C ASP A 508 -5.93 -16.07 14.04
N THR A 509 -6.25 -16.70 15.17
CA THR A 509 -5.79 -18.05 15.58
C THR A 509 -6.62 -19.20 15.00
N MET A 510 -7.76 -18.90 14.38
CA MET A 510 -8.65 -19.90 13.76
C MET A 510 -8.53 -19.93 12.23
N HIS A 511 -8.10 -18.82 11.62
CA HIS A 511 -7.94 -18.64 10.18
C HIS A 511 -6.49 -18.27 9.79
N PRO A 512 -5.54 -19.21 9.86
CA PRO A 512 -4.11 -18.89 9.70
C PRO A 512 -3.60 -18.91 8.25
N GLY A 513 -4.49 -19.05 7.27
CA GLY A 513 -4.13 -19.20 5.86
C GLY A 513 -4.91 -20.36 5.24
N ILE A 514 -4.29 -21.53 5.07
CA ILE A 514 -4.91 -22.79 4.62
C ILE A 514 -4.76 -23.84 5.73
N TRP A 515 -5.81 -24.57 6.08
CA TRP A 515 -5.79 -25.48 7.22
C TRP A 515 -6.68 -26.72 7.02
N LEU A 516 -6.40 -27.76 7.82
CA LEU A 516 -7.38 -28.78 8.20
C LEU A 516 -7.82 -28.53 9.64
N GLY A 517 -9.11 -28.33 9.87
CA GLY A 517 -9.64 -28.00 11.20
C GLY A 517 -10.95 -28.74 11.46
N PHE A 518 -11.17 -29.16 12.70
CA PHE A 518 -12.35 -29.93 13.08
C PHE A 518 -12.89 -29.44 14.42
N GLY A 519 -14.08 -28.84 14.40
CA GLY A 519 -14.78 -28.38 15.60
C GLY A 519 -15.28 -29.50 16.52
N ASP A 520 -15.36 -30.74 16.03
CA ASP A 520 -15.81 -31.90 16.82
C ASP A 520 -15.22 -33.23 16.31
N ILE A 521 -14.23 -33.76 17.04
CA ILE A 521 -13.83 -35.18 16.96
C ILE A 521 -13.98 -35.78 18.35
N SER A 522 -14.97 -36.66 18.53
CA SER A 522 -15.33 -37.29 19.80
C SER A 522 -15.55 -36.28 20.93
N GLY A 523 -16.20 -35.16 20.62
CA GLY A 523 -16.47 -34.06 21.56
C GLY A 523 -15.31 -33.09 21.77
N GLN A 524 -14.22 -33.20 21.02
CA GLN A 524 -13.02 -32.37 21.14
C GLN A 524 -12.92 -31.38 19.97
N ASP A 525 -12.64 -30.12 20.30
CA ASP A 525 -12.61 -29.01 19.34
C ASP A 525 -11.17 -28.62 18.99
N PHE A 526 -10.74 -29.01 17.79
CA PHE A 526 -9.42 -28.69 17.24
C PHE A 526 -9.41 -27.41 16.41
N TRP A 527 -10.58 -26.89 16.01
CA TRP A 527 -10.69 -25.66 15.21
C TRP A 527 -10.53 -24.41 16.09
N ARG A 528 -11.11 -24.40 17.29
CA ARG A 528 -10.97 -23.31 18.30
C ARG A 528 -9.75 -23.50 19.20
N ASN A 529 -8.82 -24.38 18.82
CA ASN A 529 -7.57 -24.66 19.54
C ASN A 529 -7.80 -25.13 21.00
N LYS A 530 -8.87 -25.87 21.29
CA LYS A 530 -9.11 -26.46 22.63
C LYS A 530 -8.44 -27.82 22.80
N ALA A 531 -8.27 -28.54 21.69
CA ALA A 531 -7.59 -29.82 21.58
C ALA A 531 -6.44 -29.70 20.57
N THR A 532 -5.46 -30.61 20.66
CA THR A 532 -4.15 -30.45 20.01
C THR A 532 -3.88 -31.54 18.99
N MET A 533 -3.48 -31.17 17.76
CA MET A 533 -2.83 -32.04 16.79
C MET A 533 -1.31 -31.88 16.92
N GLU A 534 -0.73 -32.56 17.89
CA GLU A 534 0.69 -32.42 18.22
C GLU A 534 1.54 -33.06 17.13
N HIS A 535 2.44 -32.30 16.51
CA HIS A 535 3.43 -32.88 15.59
C HIS A 535 4.38 -33.82 16.33
N VAL A 536 4.47 -35.06 15.85
CA VAL A 536 5.35 -36.09 16.40
C VAL A 536 6.67 -36.12 15.64
N ARG A 537 6.61 -36.18 14.31
CA ARG A 537 7.78 -36.28 13.43
C ARG A 537 7.43 -36.04 11.96
N PHE A 538 8.44 -35.80 11.15
CA PHE A 538 8.37 -36.07 9.71
C PHE A 538 8.47 -37.58 9.45
N VAL A 539 7.47 -38.14 8.77
CA VAL A 539 7.52 -39.52 8.27
C VAL A 539 8.43 -39.58 7.04
N THR A 540 8.36 -38.55 6.20
CA THR A 540 9.30 -38.29 5.10
C THR A 540 9.66 -36.81 5.13
N PRO A 541 10.95 -36.44 5.21
CA PRO A 541 11.36 -35.05 5.18
C PRO A 541 11.04 -34.40 3.82
N PRO A 542 11.10 -33.06 3.70
CA PRO A 542 11.01 -32.35 2.43
C PRO A 542 11.97 -32.91 1.39
N THR A 543 11.40 -33.47 0.32
CA THR A 543 12.15 -34.06 -0.80
C THR A 543 11.66 -33.53 -2.14
N PHE A 544 12.59 -33.31 -3.05
CA PHE A 544 12.31 -32.86 -4.41
C PHE A 544 12.39 -34.04 -5.36
N LYS A 545 11.28 -34.37 -6.03
CA LYS A 545 11.23 -35.47 -6.99
C LYS A 545 10.36 -35.09 -8.18
N ASN A 546 10.90 -35.20 -9.39
CA ASN A 546 10.18 -34.94 -10.64
C ASN A 546 9.49 -33.55 -10.69
N GLY A 547 10.14 -32.51 -10.14
CA GLY A 547 9.57 -31.15 -10.09
C GLY A 547 8.48 -30.95 -9.02
N LEU A 548 8.27 -31.93 -8.14
CA LEU A 548 7.37 -31.86 -6.99
C LEU A 548 8.17 -31.70 -5.70
N LEU A 549 7.64 -30.90 -4.77
CA LEU A 549 8.06 -30.93 -3.37
C LEU A 549 7.11 -31.85 -2.60
N GLN A 550 7.65 -32.88 -1.95
CA GLN A 550 6.86 -33.86 -1.20
C GLN A 550 7.41 -34.04 0.21
N PHE A 551 6.52 -34.13 1.20
CA PHE A 551 6.86 -34.49 2.57
C PHE A 551 5.63 -35.09 3.27
N SER A 552 5.88 -35.76 4.40
CA SER A 552 4.80 -36.28 5.23
C SER A 552 5.08 -36.08 6.71
N THR A 553 4.03 -35.77 7.47
CA THR A 553 4.09 -35.57 8.91
C THR A 553 3.18 -36.53 9.64
N GLU A 554 3.53 -36.88 10.87
CA GLU A 554 2.70 -37.62 11.81
C GLU A 554 2.33 -36.71 12.97
N CYS A 555 1.04 -36.65 13.29
CA CYS A 555 0.50 -35.91 14.42
C CYS A 555 -0.25 -36.84 15.38
N ARG A 556 -0.16 -36.57 16.68
CA ARG A 556 -0.99 -37.17 17.72
C ARG A 556 -2.16 -36.24 18.01
N LEU A 557 -3.39 -36.67 17.76
CA LEU A 557 -4.57 -35.92 18.21
C LEU A 557 -4.77 -36.21 19.70
N LYS A 558 -4.81 -35.15 20.51
CA LYS A 558 -5.05 -35.21 21.95
C LYS A 558 -6.25 -34.35 22.31
N SER A 559 -7.08 -34.84 23.22
CA SER A 559 -8.18 -34.09 23.84
C SER A 559 -7.67 -32.89 24.64
N SER A 560 -8.59 -32.02 25.07
CA SER A 560 -8.28 -30.88 25.96
C SER A 560 -7.72 -31.30 27.33
N SER A 561 -7.91 -32.56 27.73
CA SER A 561 -7.31 -33.17 28.93
C SER A 561 -6.02 -33.96 28.62
N ASN A 562 -5.42 -33.69 27.45
CA ASN A 562 -4.17 -34.28 26.96
C ASN A 562 -4.21 -35.81 26.75
N GLN A 563 -5.41 -36.41 26.70
CA GLN A 563 -5.57 -37.84 26.39
C GLN A 563 -5.48 -38.10 24.88
N PRO A 564 -4.69 -39.10 24.43
CA PRO A 564 -4.56 -39.43 23.01
C PRO A 564 -5.87 -39.99 22.44
N LEU A 565 -6.26 -39.52 21.26
CA LEU A 565 -7.46 -39.95 20.54
C LEU A 565 -7.10 -40.83 19.34
N CYS A 566 -6.30 -40.30 18.41
CA CYS A 566 -5.92 -40.98 17.19
C CYS A 566 -4.57 -40.47 16.65
N LEU A 567 -4.03 -41.17 15.67
CA LEU A 567 -2.91 -40.69 14.86
C LEU A 567 -3.44 -40.03 13.58
N LEU A 568 -2.78 -38.97 13.15
CA LEU A 568 -3.01 -38.31 11.87
C LEU A 568 -1.71 -38.33 11.06
N THR A 569 -1.70 -39.00 9.92
CA THR A 569 -0.60 -38.87 8.95
C THR A 569 -1.03 -37.92 7.84
N ASN A 570 -0.23 -36.88 7.61
CA ASN A 570 -0.40 -35.94 6.51
C ASN A 570 0.62 -36.25 5.42
N GLU A 571 0.17 -36.40 4.18
CA GLU A 571 1.00 -36.48 2.99
C GLU A 571 0.77 -35.20 2.17
N ILE A 572 1.82 -34.41 2.00
CA ILE A 572 1.79 -33.10 1.35
C ILE A 572 2.58 -33.17 0.05
N THR A 573 2.00 -32.66 -1.03
CA THR A 573 2.70 -32.43 -2.30
C THR A 573 2.43 -31.02 -2.80
N LEU A 574 3.48 -30.29 -3.18
CA LEU A 574 3.40 -29.02 -3.90
C LEU A 574 3.91 -29.22 -5.33
N SER A 575 3.18 -28.64 -6.28
CA SER A 575 3.52 -28.67 -7.71
C SER A 575 3.40 -27.29 -8.33
N ALA A 576 4.36 -26.94 -9.19
CA ALA A 576 4.30 -25.71 -9.97
C ALA A 576 3.24 -25.84 -11.07
N ARG A 577 2.44 -24.78 -11.27
CA ARG A 577 1.38 -24.71 -12.28
C ARG A 577 1.59 -23.49 -13.17
N PRO A 578 1.13 -23.48 -14.44
CA PRO A 578 1.29 -22.30 -15.30
C PRO A 578 0.79 -21.00 -14.65
N SER A 579 -0.40 -21.03 -14.05
CA SER A 579 -1.07 -19.91 -13.36
C SER A 579 -0.67 -19.73 -11.89
N GLY A 580 0.25 -20.54 -11.35
CA GLY A 580 0.67 -20.44 -9.95
C GLY A 580 1.27 -21.74 -9.39
N TRP A 581 0.68 -22.27 -8.32
CA TRP A 581 1.12 -23.53 -7.71
C TRP A 581 -0.02 -24.23 -6.96
N MET A 582 0.06 -25.56 -6.88
CA MET A 582 -0.98 -26.41 -6.29
C MET A 582 -0.43 -27.20 -5.11
N LEU A 583 -1.16 -27.15 -3.99
CA LEU A 583 -1.04 -28.00 -2.82
C LEU A 583 -2.02 -29.17 -2.93
N SER A 584 -1.54 -30.40 -2.72
CA SER A 584 -2.37 -31.59 -2.45
C SER A 584 -2.07 -32.06 -1.03
N TRP A 585 -3.12 -32.30 -0.25
CA TRP A 585 -3.04 -32.74 1.15
C TRP A 585 -3.92 -33.98 1.35
N THR A 586 -3.27 -35.12 1.60
CA THR A 586 -3.94 -36.35 2.04
C THR A 586 -3.76 -36.51 3.55
N ALA A 587 -4.86 -36.63 4.29
CA ALA A 587 -4.91 -36.80 5.73
C ALA A 587 -5.48 -38.18 6.06
N LYS A 588 -4.74 -38.99 6.82
CA LYS A 588 -5.12 -40.34 7.26
C LYS A 588 -5.28 -40.36 8.78
N PHE A 589 -6.53 -40.49 9.24
CA PHE A 589 -6.87 -40.59 10.65
C PHE A 589 -6.97 -42.07 11.04
N GLN A 590 -6.10 -42.53 11.93
CA GLN A 590 -6.07 -43.91 12.41
C GLN A 590 -6.50 -43.94 13.88
N ALA A 591 -7.64 -44.58 14.14
CA ALA A 591 -8.13 -44.82 15.49
C ALA A 591 -7.25 -45.88 16.17
N ASP A 592 -6.49 -45.48 17.18
CA ASP A 592 -5.50 -46.35 17.85
C ASP A 592 -6.13 -47.10 19.04
N GLN A 593 -6.43 -46.38 20.12
CA GLN A 593 -6.87 -47.01 21.38
C GLN A 593 -8.38 -47.28 21.43
N ASN A 594 -9.17 -46.33 20.97
CA ASN A 594 -10.64 -46.32 20.98
C ASN A 594 -11.18 -45.90 19.61
N SER A 595 -12.47 -46.16 19.36
CA SER A 595 -13.14 -45.54 18.21
C SER A 595 -13.17 -44.02 18.37
N ILE A 596 -13.13 -43.31 17.24
CA ILE A 596 -13.33 -41.87 17.20
C ILE A 596 -14.50 -41.52 16.27
N ALA A 597 -15.15 -40.39 16.49
CA ALA A 597 -16.30 -39.98 15.70
C ALA A 597 -16.17 -38.51 15.32
N PHE A 598 -16.30 -38.19 14.02
CA PHE A 598 -16.39 -36.82 13.55
C PHE A 598 -17.84 -36.35 13.66
N GLY A 599 -18.05 -35.24 14.37
CA GLY A 599 -19.37 -34.68 14.66
C GLY A 599 -19.94 -33.80 13.56
N ASP A 600 -20.93 -32.98 13.94
CA ASP A 600 -21.71 -32.14 13.03
C ASP A 600 -21.58 -30.66 13.40
N GLN A 601 -20.62 -29.97 12.77
CA GLN A 601 -20.38 -28.52 12.92
C GLN A 601 -20.04 -27.88 11.57
N GLU A 602 -20.20 -26.55 11.49
CA GLU A 602 -19.84 -25.77 10.29
C GLU A 602 -18.32 -25.81 10.03
N GLU A 603 -17.51 -25.79 11.09
CA GLU A 603 -16.05 -25.70 11.03
C GLU A 603 -15.35 -27.07 11.00
N MET A 604 -15.70 -27.90 10.01
CA MET A 604 -15.19 -29.27 9.86
C MET A 604 -14.60 -29.47 8.46
N GLY A 605 -13.28 -29.59 8.31
CA GLY A 605 -12.62 -29.98 7.07
C GLY A 605 -11.50 -29.04 6.62
N PHE A 606 -11.37 -28.89 5.29
CA PHE A 606 -10.27 -28.17 4.65
C PHE A 606 -10.69 -26.76 4.28
N GLY A 607 -10.04 -25.76 4.89
CA GLY A 607 -10.45 -24.37 4.78
C GLY A 607 -9.32 -23.43 4.40
N ALA A 608 -9.70 -22.27 3.88
CA ALA A 608 -8.78 -21.17 3.69
C ALA A 608 -9.42 -19.82 4.01
N ARG A 609 -8.56 -18.84 4.29
CA ARG A 609 -8.92 -17.43 4.44
C ARG A 609 -8.22 -16.62 3.36
N VAL A 610 -9.01 -16.07 2.44
CA VAL A 610 -8.49 -15.29 1.30
C VAL A 610 -8.03 -13.91 1.76
N ALA A 611 -7.05 -13.34 1.06
CA ALA A 611 -6.56 -11.99 1.26
C ALA A 611 -7.68 -10.96 1.14
N THR A 612 -7.60 -9.91 1.96
CA THR A 612 -8.61 -8.84 2.05
C THR A 612 -9.02 -8.25 0.67
N PRO A 613 -8.10 -8.01 -0.29
CA PRO A 613 -8.49 -7.51 -1.62
C PRO A 613 -9.38 -8.46 -2.45
N PHE A 614 -9.42 -9.75 -2.14
CA PHE A 614 -10.11 -10.77 -2.94
C PHE A 614 -11.40 -11.29 -2.28
N ILE A 615 -11.79 -10.76 -1.12
CA ILE A 615 -13.05 -11.12 -0.47
C ILE A 615 -14.23 -10.49 -1.22
N GLU A 616 -15.41 -11.11 -1.15
CA GLU A 616 -16.62 -10.67 -1.83
C GLU A 616 -17.06 -9.27 -1.38
N LYS A 617 -16.89 -8.94 -0.09
CA LYS A 617 -17.12 -7.58 0.42
C LYS A 617 -16.29 -6.51 -0.31
N ASN A 618 -15.16 -6.90 -0.91
CA ASN A 618 -14.25 -6.03 -1.65
C ASN A 618 -14.27 -6.31 -3.16
N GLY A 619 -15.33 -6.93 -3.68
CA GLY A 619 -15.51 -7.19 -5.12
C GLY A 619 -14.94 -8.52 -5.62
N GLY A 620 -14.45 -9.38 -4.72
CA GLY A 620 -14.11 -10.76 -5.03
C GLY A 620 -15.33 -11.59 -5.43
N VAL A 621 -15.09 -12.71 -6.11
CA VAL A 621 -16.14 -13.61 -6.58
C VAL A 621 -15.84 -15.03 -6.14
N ILE A 622 -16.84 -15.66 -5.54
CA ILE A 622 -16.88 -17.09 -5.34
C ILE A 622 -17.56 -17.74 -6.54
N ARG A 623 -17.00 -18.84 -7.06
CA ARG A 623 -17.61 -19.70 -8.08
C ARG A 623 -17.47 -21.16 -7.68
N SER A 624 -18.57 -21.90 -7.65
CA SER A 624 -18.55 -23.35 -7.43
C SER A 624 -18.48 -24.14 -8.74
N SER A 625 -18.06 -25.41 -8.63
CA SER A 625 -18.17 -26.40 -9.72
C SER A 625 -19.59 -26.62 -10.26
N THR A 626 -20.62 -26.23 -9.50
CA THR A 626 -22.04 -26.30 -9.90
C THR A 626 -22.53 -25.02 -10.57
N GLY A 627 -21.66 -24.02 -10.76
CA GLY A 627 -21.97 -22.76 -11.42
C GLY A 627 -22.56 -21.68 -10.51
N LYS A 628 -22.82 -21.99 -9.23
CA LYS A 628 -23.30 -21.01 -8.24
C LYS A 628 -22.23 -19.97 -7.94
N LYS A 629 -22.66 -18.75 -7.61
CA LYS A 629 -21.78 -17.61 -7.35
C LYS A 629 -22.08 -17.01 -5.97
N THR A 630 -21.14 -16.26 -5.41
CA THR A 630 -21.27 -15.62 -4.07
C THR A 630 -21.23 -16.59 -2.89
N ALA A 631 -20.91 -16.08 -1.72
CA ALA A 631 -20.93 -16.80 -0.46
C ALA A 631 -22.34 -17.27 -0.13
N LYS A 632 -23.36 -16.43 -0.36
CA LYS A 632 -24.75 -16.75 -0.04
C LYS A 632 -25.29 -17.93 -0.84
N GLU A 633 -25.05 -17.99 -2.15
CA GLU A 633 -25.59 -19.09 -2.96
C GLU A 633 -24.80 -20.39 -2.78
N THR A 634 -23.52 -20.30 -2.42
CA THR A 634 -22.64 -21.47 -2.26
C THR A 634 -22.65 -22.02 -0.83
N TRP A 635 -23.05 -21.24 0.17
CA TRP A 635 -23.11 -21.70 1.56
C TRP A 635 -24.02 -22.91 1.73
N GLY A 636 -23.51 -23.96 2.39
CA GLY A 636 -24.22 -25.20 2.64
C GLY A 636 -24.34 -26.11 1.43
N GLN A 637 -24.00 -25.66 0.22
CA GLN A 637 -24.26 -26.40 -1.02
C GLN A 637 -23.17 -27.43 -1.31
N PRO A 638 -23.50 -28.59 -1.89
CA PRO A 638 -22.51 -29.55 -2.36
C PRO A 638 -21.81 -29.03 -3.62
N ALA A 639 -20.49 -29.21 -3.68
CA ALA A 639 -19.70 -28.97 -4.89
C ALA A 639 -18.35 -29.69 -4.80
N LYS A 640 -17.79 -30.07 -5.95
CA LYS A 640 -16.45 -30.68 -6.07
C LYS A 640 -15.32 -29.72 -5.68
N TRP A 641 -15.50 -28.45 -6.04
CA TRP A 641 -14.58 -27.36 -5.76
C TRP A 641 -15.32 -26.03 -5.67
N CYS A 642 -14.73 -25.07 -4.95
CA CYS A 642 -15.08 -23.66 -5.00
C CYS A 642 -13.82 -22.83 -5.22
N ASN A 643 -13.92 -21.85 -6.10
CA ASN A 643 -12.91 -20.84 -6.36
C ASN A 643 -13.29 -19.53 -5.70
N TYR A 644 -12.35 -18.86 -5.05
CA TYR A 644 -12.54 -17.51 -4.51
C TYR A 644 -11.41 -16.62 -5.04
N ALA A 645 -11.75 -15.67 -5.90
CA ALA A 645 -10.77 -14.85 -6.61
C ALA A 645 -11.20 -13.38 -6.70
N GLY A 646 -10.23 -12.47 -6.75
CA GLY A 646 -10.46 -11.07 -7.07
C GLY A 646 -10.96 -10.89 -8.50
N THR A 647 -11.70 -9.81 -8.77
CA THR A 647 -12.11 -9.43 -10.13
C THR A 647 -11.23 -8.26 -10.62
N GLY A 648 -10.34 -8.50 -11.57
CA GLY A 648 -9.41 -7.47 -12.06
C GLY A 648 -8.23 -7.99 -12.89
N VAL A 649 -7.43 -7.07 -13.42
CA VAL A 649 -6.32 -7.35 -14.36
C VAL A 649 -5.09 -7.94 -13.65
N ASP A 650 -4.91 -7.65 -12.36
CA ASP A 650 -3.95 -8.33 -11.48
C ASP A 650 -4.71 -8.98 -10.32
N CYS A 651 -5.49 -10.00 -10.67
CA CYS A 651 -6.22 -10.80 -9.69
C CYS A 651 -5.33 -11.91 -9.13
N GLY A 652 -5.64 -12.33 -7.90
CA GLY A 652 -5.19 -13.59 -7.34
C GLY A 652 -6.42 -14.35 -6.88
N GLY A 653 -6.28 -15.66 -6.72
CA GLY A 653 -7.36 -16.46 -6.20
C GLY A 653 -6.89 -17.81 -5.70
N ILE A 654 -7.80 -18.46 -5.00
CA ILE A 654 -7.59 -19.77 -4.44
C ILE A 654 -8.78 -20.66 -4.80
N LEU A 655 -8.47 -21.77 -5.46
CA LEU A 655 -9.39 -22.85 -5.75
C LEU A 655 -9.17 -23.97 -4.72
N LEU A 656 -10.15 -24.18 -3.84
CA LEU A 656 -10.16 -25.34 -2.95
C LEU A 656 -10.92 -26.49 -3.60
N MET A 657 -10.41 -27.71 -3.43
CA MET A 657 -10.86 -28.92 -4.11
C MET A 657 -11.00 -30.06 -3.11
N ALA A 658 -12.06 -30.84 -3.24
CA ALA A 658 -12.26 -32.08 -2.48
C ALA A 658 -12.17 -33.28 -3.44
N SER A 659 -11.44 -34.33 -3.04
CA SER A 659 -11.37 -35.56 -3.82
C SER A 659 -12.72 -36.28 -3.81
N GLU A 660 -13.14 -36.78 -4.97
CA GLU A 660 -14.32 -37.65 -5.09
C GLU A 660 -14.14 -39.02 -4.39
N LYS A 661 -12.91 -39.36 -3.99
CA LYS A 661 -12.60 -40.56 -3.17
C LYS A 661 -12.81 -40.34 -1.68
N ASN A 662 -13.09 -39.11 -1.25
CA ASN A 662 -13.53 -38.88 0.12
C ASN A 662 -14.86 -39.61 0.34
N PHE A 663 -15.11 -40.05 1.57
CA PHE A 663 -16.33 -40.82 1.89
C PHE A 663 -17.64 -40.07 1.59
N ARG A 664 -17.57 -38.74 1.39
CA ARG A 664 -18.70 -37.88 1.04
C ARG A 664 -18.24 -36.65 0.25
N GLU A 665 -19.09 -36.19 -0.67
CA GLU A 665 -18.94 -34.86 -1.28
C GLU A 665 -19.04 -33.76 -0.21
N SER A 666 -18.21 -32.73 -0.34
CA SER A 666 -18.16 -31.63 0.63
C SER A 666 -19.27 -30.62 0.39
N TRP A 667 -19.85 -30.14 1.49
CA TRP A 667 -20.65 -28.92 1.53
C TRP A 667 -19.76 -27.73 1.85
N TRP A 668 -20.10 -26.56 1.34
CA TRP A 668 -19.20 -25.40 1.36
C TRP A 668 -19.60 -24.37 2.41
N HIS A 669 -18.75 -24.13 3.41
CA HIS A 669 -18.95 -23.09 4.43
C HIS A 669 -18.35 -21.77 3.97
N ASN A 670 -18.99 -21.13 2.99
CA ASN A 670 -18.45 -19.94 2.34
C ASN A 670 -18.98 -18.66 2.99
N ARG A 671 -18.10 -17.68 3.18
CA ARG A 671 -18.42 -16.39 3.79
C ARG A 671 -17.91 -15.23 2.93
N ASP A 672 -18.71 -14.17 2.86
CA ASP A 672 -18.42 -12.96 2.07
C ASP A 672 -17.18 -12.20 2.57
N TYR A 673 -16.79 -12.42 3.82
CA TYR A 673 -15.60 -11.86 4.45
C TYR A 673 -14.33 -12.73 4.26
N GLY A 674 -14.37 -13.74 3.39
CA GLY A 674 -13.15 -14.41 2.90
C GLY A 674 -12.86 -15.81 3.46
N VAL A 675 -13.70 -16.38 4.32
CA VAL A 675 -13.59 -17.80 4.73
C VAL A 675 -14.29 -18.68 3.71
N PHE A 676 -13.69 -19.83 3.40
CA PHE A 676 -14.41 -20.93 2.78
C PHE A 676 -13.81 -22.28 3.17
N VAL A 677 -14.67 -23.25 3.47
CA VAL A 677 -14.29 -24.58 3.98
C VAL A 677 -15.04 -25.68 3.22
N ALA A 678 -14.31 -26.69 2.74
CA ALA A 678 -14.85 -27.92 2.21
C ALA A 678 -15.16 -28.88 3.37
N ASN A 679 -16.44 -29.05 3.68
CA ASN A 679 -16.94 -29.79 4.83
C ASN A 679 -17.71 -31.06 4.44
N PRO A 680 -17.10 -32.26 4.56
CA PRO A 680 -17.80 -33.53 4.30
C PRO A 680 -18.55 -34.09 5.53
N PHE A 681 -18.53 -33.40 6.68
CA PHE A 681 -19.02 -33.92 7.96
C PHE A 681 -20.35 -33.31 8.40
N GLY A 682 -20.43 -31.99 8.59
CA GLY A 682 -21.58 -31.32 9.20
C GLY A 682 -22.82 -31.33 8.30
N ARG A 683 -23.70 -32.33 8.41
CA ARG A 683 -24.88 -32.43 7.56
C ARG A 683 -25.98 -31.51 8.05
N GLU A 684 -26.26 -31.52 9.34
CA GLU A 684 -27.26 -30.63 9.95
C GLU A 684 -26.77 -29.19 9.96
N ALA A 685 -25.52 -28.96 10.37
CA ALA A 685 -24.88 -27.64 10.38
C ALA A 685 -24.91 -26.98 8.98
N MET A 686 -24.75 -27.76 7.91
CA MET A 686 -24.81 -27.26 6.54
C MET A 686 -26.22 -27.25 5.93
N LYS A 687 -27.25 -27.58 6.71
CA LYS A 687 -28.68 -27.64 6.34
C LYS A 687 -28.98 -28.65 5.23
N GLN A 688 -28.31 -29.81 5.27
CA GLN A 688 -28.38 -30.88 4.27
C GLN A 688 -29.08 -32.14 4.78
N GLY A 689 -29.70 -32.08 5.96
CA GLY A 689 -30.47 -33.17 6.55
C GLY A 689 -30.21 -33.36 8.05
N PRO A 690 -30.55 -34.53 8.61
CA PRO A 690 -30.36 -34.81 10.02
C PRO A 690 -28.87 -34.88 10.40
N LYS A 691 -28.59 -34.69 11.69
CA LYS A 691 -27.25 -34.75 12.26
C LYS A 691 -26.49 -35.99 11.77
N SER A 692 -25.25 -35.81 11.32
CA SER A 692 -24.39 -36.90 10.90
C SER A 692 -23.23 -37.11 11.87
N LEU A 693 -22.83 -38.36 12.01
CA LEU A 693 -21.71 -38.80 12.83
C LEU A 693 -20.91 -39.79 11.99
N VAL A 694 -19.61 -39.53 11.81
CA VAL A 694 -18.74 -40.40 11.00
C VAL A 694 -17.77 -41.10 11.92
N GLU A 695 -18.05 -42.37 12.21
CA GLU A 695 -17.25 -43.18 13.11
C GLU A 695 -16.08 -43.87 12.40
N ILE A 696 -14.94 -43.90 13.09
CA ILE A 696 -13.77 -44.71 12.75
C ILE A 696 -13.62 -45.72 13.88
N ALA A 697 -13.95 -46.98 13.59
CA ALA A 697 -13.76 -48.06 14.55
C ALA A 697 -12.27 -48.22 14.89
N LYS A 698 -11.98 -48.74 16.08
CA LYS A 698 -10.61 -49.03 16.53
C LYS A 698 -9.85 -49.85 15.46
N GLY A 699 -8.63 -49.43 15.14
CA GLY A 699 -7.77 -50.05 14.13
C GLY A 699 -8.13 -49.71 12.68
N GLN A 700 -9.24 -49.02 12.42
CA GLN A 700 -9.61 -48.55 11.08
C GLN A 700 -8.99 -47.18 10.79
N THR A 701 -8.95 -46.84 9.50
CA THR A 701 -8.42 -45.56 9.01
C THR A 701 -9.47 -44.84 8.16
N LEU A 702 -9.64 -43.55 8.39
CA LEU A 702 -10.33 -42.64 7.47
C LEU A 702 -9.29 -41.84 6.70
N GLN A 703 -9.38 -41.88 5.37
CA GLN A 703 -8.56 -41.06 4.50
C GLN A 703 -9.39 -39.94 3.89
N LEU A 704 -8.87 -38.72 3.95
CA LEU A 704 -9.40 -37.55 3.26
C LEU A 704 -8.32 -36.97 2.36
N ARG A 705 -8.70 -36.46 1.20
CA ARG A 705 -7.81 -35.77 0.29
C ARG A 705 -8.43 -34.48 -0.21
N PHE A 706 -7.65 -33.40 -0.12
CA PHE A 706 -8.01 -32.06 -0.56
C PHE A 706 -6.88 -31.42 -1.36
N GLY A 707 -7.21 -30.36 -2.09
CA GLY A 707 -6.22 -29.57 -2.81
C GLY A 707 -6.54 -28.08 -2.75
N ALA A 708 -5.49 -27.27 -2.85
CA ALA A 708 -5.58 -25.82 -2.98
C ALA A 708 -4.69 -25.38 -4.15
N LEU A 709 -5.28 -24.73 -5.16
CA LEU A 709 -4.53 -24.07 -6.22
C LEU A 709 -4.48 -22.57 -5.92
N ILE A 710 -3.28 -22.04 -5.72
CA ILE A 710 -2.99 -20.62 -5.63
C ILE A 710 -2.69 -20.13 -7.03
N HIS A 711 -3.47 -19.15 -7.50
CA HIS A 711 -3.44 -18.78 -8.91
C HIS A 711 -3.57 -17.28 -9.18
N ASP A 712 -3.10 -16.85 -10.35
CA ASP A 712 -3.11 -15.46 -10.86
C ASP A 712 -4.44 -15.00 -11.48
N GLY A 713 -5.45 -15.89 -11.52
CA GLY A 713 -6.82 -15.54 -11.91
C GLY A 713 -7.02 -15.31 -13.42
N LYS A 714 -5.96 -15.42 -14.24
CA LYS A 714 -5.97 -15.14 -15.68
C LYS A 714 -6.25 -16.42 -16.47
N ASP A 715 -7.37 -16.46 -17.19
CA ASP A 715 -7.73 -17.54 -18.14
C ASP A 715 -7.57 -18.98 -17.60
N ILE A 716 -7.92 -19.19 -16.33
CA ILE A 716 -7.75 -20.49 -15.67
C ILE A 716 -8.90 -21.45 -16.00
N ASP A 717 -8.54 -22.60 -16.54
CA ASP A 717 -9.43 -23.77 -16.59
C ASP A 717 -9.51 -24.46 -15.22
N LEU A 718 -10.43 -23.96 -14.37
CA LEU A 718 -10.66 -24.51 -13.02
C LEU A 718 -11.05 -26.00 -13.05
N ALA A 719 -11.77 -26.44 -14.09
CA ALA A 719 -12.18 -27.84 -14.22
C ALA A 719 -11.00 -28.73 -14.63
N GLY A 720 -10.14 -28.25 -15.52
CA GLY A 720 -8.89 -28.89 -15.90
C GLY A 720 -7.93 -29.04 -14.71
N GLU A 721 -7.74 -27.98 -13.92
CA GLU A 721 -6.90 -28.03 -12.71
C GLU A 721 -7.47 -29.01 -11.67
N TYR A 722 -8.80 -29.09 -11.51
CA TYR A 722 -9.42 -30.12 -10.66
C TYR A 722 -9.15 -31.54 -11.15
N LYS A 723 -9.18 -31.79 -12.46
CA LYS A 723 -8.83 -33.09 -13.04
C LYS A 723 -7.37 -33.46 -12.75
N ILE A 724 -6.46 -32.50 -12.89
CA ILE A 724 -5.03 -32.68 -12.58
C ILE A 724 -4.83 -33.00 -11.10
N PHE A 725 -5.56 -32.33 -10.20
CA PHE A 725 -5.58 -32.68 -8.78
C PHE A 725 -6.00 -34.13 -8.56
N LEU A 726 -7.07 -34.62 -9.19
CA LEU A 726 -7.53 -36.01 -9.04
C LEU A 726 -6.50 -37.04 -9.55
N GLU A 727 -5.78 -36.71 -10.62
CA GLU A 727 -4.78 -37.58 -11.27
C GLU A 727 -3.42 -37.57 -10.57
N SER A 728 -3.07 -36.46 -9.89
CA SER A 728 -1.85 -36.38 -9.09
C SER A 728 -1.88 -37.43 -7.97
N LYS A 729 -0.75 -38.08 -7.70
CA LYS A 729 -0.65 -39.15 -6.69
C LYS A 729 -0.28 -38.61 -5.33
#